data_AF-B8KLP9-F1
#
_entry.id   AF-B8KLP9-F1
#
_cell.length_a   1.000
_cell.length_b   1.000
_cell.length_c   1.000
_cell.angle_alpha   90.00
_cell.angle_beta   90.00
_cell.angle_gamma   90.00
#
_symmetry.space_group_name_H-M   'P 1'
#
loop_
_entity.id
_entity.type
_entity.pdbx_description
1 polymer ?
#
loop_
_entity_poly.entity_id
_entity_poly.type
_entity_poly.pdbx_seq_one_letter_code
_entity_poly.pdbx_strand_id
1 'polypeptide(L)'
;MLIILTLLAPWFLGYHALATLFSRYPAAHRPWALLLGVGYFVGIFVFYGVFRVSIHYLAYNSALWLTLIIVAALTILLWLAGRRAKRVQPAPANEPSRGADTQAEKTRSYLYWGFLALCFVHLAFCFIEVFYRPVFPWDAWLNWMYRAKAWYLSGSITAMDPSIQWATAAPSNIYSVAGHHYPVFVPFTALWSGVALGGWVENLVSLPTFACGVALAIAMFGICQSHGLSRTASIMASYLVLSVPLIGAHISLAGQADIWMAGFTGIGFALLLVGLVHRRYLQVCLGVGLLVMGAQVKVEGAVWLLSGLALTAIVLMPKTMSAAALCAVAAAAVGQISGTTMIELPLLGRLGFDEDYLYASVLGRFTLQTFELGSDYLRNFLLGGSWHLLWTAVLVSLAVALFTIRQRSARVILVFAATAVSGQVLIFFFTEQGAWADDWTAINRLPLHFVPALIMALFITVGAVRPSLHSQGTRVHQQIAGFNFRVFAYTALASLIITAGLFTAFLSSHSSGSAGPALARSGTQMRLMVGRGNAPTGSAIVNIDRFDGNIAIASTGPISRSADDSALVHLRASGSNRNEITLFWRDATSNELFSTKEPGIGDVYVDLSSEPGWGGRVSELGVIFYDDGGSITLEEFGAEADSLSVRLRQMVADWRWQSSWDQRSVHWLRGGLGESPAPLPLFIMGWLLIAALLCLLLARRRSNSFAIFAAVALLCWLMLDARWLLNRGAQANLTVHEYAKHDQASLKFGDDVLTQKAVKRATSDMPQATNSPAARLLIGTNSKQDMRFQMLRGKYHALPVPAHVHERDFNSLPFELADRLLVLKQRYSGDGGLETISSDDAIQVAASKGRSARLAWEDEEAYLLVLGGSSK
;
A
#
# COMPACT_ATOMS: atom_id res chain seq x y z
N MET A 1 7.54 26.12 -14.16
CA MET A 1 7.24 25.88 -15.59
C MET A 1 7.87 24.58 -16.11
N LEU A 2 9.18 24.37 -15.91
CA LEU A 2 9.89 23.17 -16.42
C LEU A 2 9.32 21.85 -15.89
N ILE A 3 9.02 21.74 -14.59
CA ILE A 3 8.38 20.55 -14.01
C ILE A 3 7.07 20.16 -14.71
N ILE A 4 6.22 21.14 -15.06
CA ILE A 4 4.95 20.90 -15.76
C ILE A 4 5.21 20.31 -17.14
N LEU A 5 6.20 20.83 -17.88
CA LEU A 5 6.58 20.28 -19.18
C LEU A 5 7.05 18.83 -19.07
N THR A 6 7.89 18.51 -18.06
CA THR A 6 8.36 17.14 -17.85
C THR A 6 7.24 16.17 -17.43
N LEU A 7 6.20 16.65 -16.74
CA LEU A 7 5.03 15.84 -16.37
C LEU A 7 4.10 15.57 -17.57
N LEU A 8 3.97 16.54 -18.50
CA LEU A 8 3.07 16.44 -19.65
C LEU A 8 3.71 15.79 -20.88
N ALA A 9 5.03 15.92 -21.07
CA ALA A 9 5.73 15.38 -22.23
C ALA A 9 5.49 13.86 -22.45
N PRO A 10 5.51 13.00 -21.40
CA PRO A 10 5.13 11.59 -21.52
C PRO A 10 3.74 11.36 -22.13
N TRP A 11 2.73 12.15 -21.73
CA TRP A 11 1.37 12.02 -22.26
C TRP A 11 1.31 12.31 -23.75
N PHE A 12 1.93 13.42 -24.19
CA PHE A 12 1.91 13.81 -25.60
C PHE A 12 2.61 12.77 -26.48
N LEU A 13 3.81 12.35 -26.10
CA LEU A 13 4.58 11.35 -26.83
C LEU A 13 3.81 10.04 -26.95
N GLY A 14 3.35 9.52 -25.82
CA GLY A 14 2.64 8.26 -25.74
C GLY A 14 1.30 8.25 -26.49
N TYR A 15 0.52 9.32 -26.33
CA TYR A 15 -0.74 9.50 -27.06
C TYR A 15 -0.50 9.46 -28.58
N HIS A 16 0.49 10.19 -29.09
CA HIS A 16 0.76 10.22 -30.53
C HIS A 16 1.39 8.93 -31.04
N ALA A 17 2.21 8.23 -30.24
CA ALA A 17 2.73 6.91 -30.57
C ALA A 17 1.58 5.91 -30.77
N LEU A 18 0.66 5.83 -29.80
CA LEU A 18 -0.50 4.95 -29.89
C LEU A 18 -1.49 5.42 -30.96
N ALA A 19 -1.77 6.71 -31.09
CA ALA A 19 -2.67 7.22 -32.14
C ALA A 19 -2.18 6.86 -33.55
N THR A 20 -0.86 6.84 -33.75
CA THR A 20 -0.23 6.40 -35.00
C THR A 20 -0.37 4.89 -35.19
N LEU A 21 -0.17 4.09 -34.15
CA LEU A 21 -0.36 2.64 -34.21
C LEU A 21 -1.82 2.26 -34.51
N PHE A 22 -2.77 2.96 -33.87
CA PHE A 22 -4.20 2.81 -34.08
C PHE A 22 -4.71 3.51 -35.36
N SER A 23 -3.85 4.21 -36.10
CA SER A 23 -4.23 4.93 -37.33
C SER A 23 -4.73 4.01 -38.44
N ARG A 24 -4.38 2.72 -38.37
CA ARG A 24 -4.84 1.67 -39.29
C ARG A 24 -6.26 1.17 -38.98
N TYR A 25 -6.80 1.52 -37.81
CA TYR A 25 -8.15 1.14 -37.40
C TYR A 25 -9.15 2.29 -37.62
N PRO A 26 -10.43 1.99 -37.89
CA PRO A 26 -11.48 3.00 -38.03
C PRO A 26 -11.55 3.91 -36.81
N ALA A 27 -11.93 5.18 -37.00
CA ALA A 27 -12.00 6.17 -35.90
C ALA A 27 -12.90 5.72 -34.73
N ALA A 28 -13.98 4.97 -35.02
CA ALA A 28 -14.85 4.37 -34.01
C ALA A 28 -14.12 3.38 -33.06
N HIS A 29 -12.97 2.85 -33.48
CA HIS A 29 -12.14 1.91 -32.72
C HIS A 29 -10.88 2.57 -32.13
N ARG A 30 -10.85 3.91 -32.07
CA ARG A 30 -9.76 4.69 -31.43
C ARG A 30 -10.28 5.34 -30.13
N PRO A 31 -10.35 4.62 -29.01
CA PRO A 31 -10.81 5.22 -27.76
C PRO A 31 -9.74 6.21 -27.29
N TRP A 32 -10.02 7.51 -27.38
CA TRP A 32 -9.09 8.57 -26.99
C TRP A 32 -8.55 8.37 -25.58
N ALA A 33 -9.38 7.88 -24.64
CA ALA A 33 -8.98 7.62 -23.27
C ALA A 33 -7.98 6.45 -23.16
N LEU A 34 -8.10 5.41 -24.00
CA LEU A 34 -7.11 4.34 -24.06
C LEU A 34 -5.77 4.89 -24.58
N LEU A 35 -5.81 5.69 -25.64
CA LEU A 35 -4.61 6.33 -26.21
C LEU A 35 -3.94 7.27 -25.20
N LEU A 36 -4.73 8.00 -24.42
CA LEU A 36 -4.24 8.91 -23.40
C LEU A 36 -3.63 8.07 -22.26
N GLY A 37 -4.43 7.26 -21.57
CA GLY A 37 -4.02 6.57 -20.34
C GLY A 37 -2.90 5.55 -20.53
N VAL A 38 -3.04 4.64 -21.51
CA VAL A 38 -1.97 3.69 -21.86
C VAL A 38 -0.79 4.43 -22.49
N GLY A 39 -1.06 5.52 -23.21
CA GLY A 39 -0.05 6.39 -23.79
C GLY A 39 0.91 6.91 -22.73
N TYR A 40 0.42 7.40 -21.60
CA TYR A 40 1.30 7.87 -20.51
C TYR A 40 2.37 6.84 -20.12
N PHE A 41 2.00 5.57 -19.91
CA PHE A 41 2.94 4.51 -19.53
C PHE A 41 3.98 4.23 -20.61
N VAL A 42 3.58 4.22 -21.88
CA VAL A 42 4.52 4.09 -23.00
C VAL A 42 5.44 5.32 -23.08
N GLY A 43 4.88 6.52 -22.98
CA GLY A 43 5.61 7.77 -23.11
C GLY A 43 6.60 8.01 -21.97
N ILE A 44 6.23 7.68 -20.71
CA ILE A 44 7.12 7.86 -19.56
C ILE A 44 8.26 6.84 -19.59
N PHE A 45 8.02 5.64 -20.11
CA PHE A 45 9.06 4.65 -20.31
C PHE A 45 10.08 5.09 -21.38
N VAL A 46 9.60 5.67 -22.49
CA VAL A 46 10.49 6.26 -23.50
C VAL A 46 11.24 7.46 -22.95
N PHE A 47 10.57 8.34 -22.19
CA PHE A 47 11.19 9.48 -21.52
C PHE A 47 12.33 9.03 -20.59
N TYR A 48 12.07 8.00 -19.78
CA TYR A 48 13.08 7.35 -18.94
C TYR A 48 14.27 6.85 -19.76
N GLY A 49 14.04 6.11 -20.85
CA GLY A 49 15.10 5.59 -21.70
C GLY A 49 15.97 6.70 -22.30
N VAL A 50 15.35 7.73 -22.86
CA VAL A 50 16.07 8.87 -23.46
C VAL A 50 16.85 9.66 -22.39
N PHE A 51 16.25 9.91 -21.23
CA PHE A 51 16.93 10.61 -20.13
C PHE A 51 18.12 9.80 -19.60
N ARG A 52 17.93 8.49 -19.41
CA ARG A 52 19.00 7.57 -18.99
C ARG A 52 20.16 7.53 -19.98
N VAL A 53 19.90 7.56 -21.29
CA VAL A 53 20.97 7.64 -22.29
C VAL A 53 21.62 9.01 -22.29
N SER A 54 20.84 10.09 -22.20
CA SER A 54 21.35 11.46 -22.25
C SER A 54 22.28 11.78 -21.07
N ILE A 55 21.95 11.30 -19.87
CA ILE A 55 22.72 11.55 -18.64
C ILE A 55 24.08 10.85 -18.63
N HIS A 56 24.27 9.84 -19.50
CA HIS A 56 25.56 9.18 -19.65
C HIS A 56 26.59 10.09 -20.34
N TYR A 57 26.13 11.04 -21.17
CA TYR A 57 26.98 11.91 -21.97
C TYR A 57 26.98 13.37 -21.53
N LEU A 58 25.97 13.79 -20.76
CA LEU A 58 25.72 15.19 -20.43
C LEU A 58 25.44 15.38 -18.94
N ALA A 59 25.79 16.57 -18.43
CA ALA A 59 25.33 17.01 -17.11
C ALA A 59 23.79 17.01 -17.03
N TYR A 60 23.25 16.83 -15.83
CA TYR A 60 21.83 16.56 -15.60
C TYR A 60 20.87 17.57 -16.27
N ASN A 61 21.15 18.87 -16.15
CA ASN A 61 20.33 19.92 -16.77
C ASN A 61 20.33 19.80 -18.30
N SER A 62 21.51 19.63 -18.91
CA SER A 62 21.65 19.48 -20.36
C SER A 62 21.03 18.18 -20.86
N ALA A 63 21.16 17.10 -20.09
CA ALA A 63 20.52 15.81 -20.39
C ALA A 63 18.98 15.93 -20.38
N LEU A 64 18.41 16.68 -19.44
CA LEU A 64 16.96 16.90 -19.36
C LEU A 64 16.45 17.71 -20.54
N TRP A 65 17.14 18.80 -20.91
CA TRP A 65 16.79 19.59 -22.09
C TRP A 65 16.89 18.79 -23.38
N LEU A 66 17.97 18.02 -23.57
CA LEU A 66 18.10 17.13 -24.73
C LEU A 66 16.96 16.11 -24.79
N THR A 67 16.60 15.53 -23.63
CA THR A 67 15.46 14.61 -23.52
C THR A 67 14.16 15.27 -23.97
N LEU A 68 13.87 16.47 -23.48
CA LEU A 68 12.67 17.22 -23.88
C LEU A 68 12.66 17.53 -25.38
N ILE A 69 13.81 17.90 -25.96
CA ILE A 69 13.94 18.16 -27.40
C ILE A 69 13.68 16.89 -28.22
N ILE A 70 14.31 15.77 -27.86
CA ILE A 70 14.12 14.47 -28.54
C ILE A 70 12.65 14.04 -28.42
N VAL A 71 12.07 14.11 -27.22
CA VAL A 71 10.67 13.74 -26.98
C VAL A 71 9.71 14.64 -27.76
N ALA A 72 9.96 15.95 -27.83
CA ALA A 72 9.17 16.87 -28.64
C ALA A 72 9.29 16.55 -30.14
N ALA A 73 10.50 16.32 -30.65
CA ALA A 73 10.74 15.95 -32.05
C ALA A 73 10.03 14.63 -32.41
N LEU A 74 10.16 13.60 -31.58
CA LEU A 74 9.47 12.32 -31.76
C LEU A 74 7.95 12.51 -31.74
N THR A 75 7.42 13.32 -30.83
CA THR A 75 6.00 13.64 -30.74
C THR A 75 5.50 14.29 -32.04
N ILE A 76 6.23 15.27 -32.57
CA ILE A 76 5.91 15.94 -33.84
C ILE A 76 5.95 14.95 -35.01
N LEU A 77 7.00 14.11 -35.10
CA LEU A 77 7.13 13.10 -36.16
C LEU A 77 5.98 12.09 -36.14
N LEU A 78 5.63 11.57 -34.96
CA LEU A 78 4.51 10.64 -34.78
C LEU A 78 3.18 11.32 -35.12
N TRP A 79 2.98 12.56 -34.71
CA TRP A 79 1.79 13.33 -35.09
C TRP A 79 1.68 13.52 -36.61
N LEU A 80 2.78 13.85 -37.29
CA LEU A 80 2.83 13.96 -38.76
C LEU A 80 2.54 12.61 -39.43
N ALA A 81 3.13 11.52 -38.94
CA ALA A 81 2.89 10.17 -39.44
C ALA A 81 1.41 9.76 -39.27
N GLY A 82 0.82 10.01 -38.10
CA GLY A 82 -0.60 9.75 -37.82
C GLY A 82 -1.55 10.58 -38.68
N ARG A 83 -1.16 11.81 -39.08
CA ARG A 83 -1.91 12.63 -40.04
C ARG A 83 -1.85 12.05 -41.45
N ARG A 84 -0.66 11.61 -41.90
CA ARG A 84 -0.47 11.00 -43.24
C ARG A 84 -1.19 9.66 -43.37
N ALA A 85 -1.36 8.93 -42.26
CA ALA A 85 -2.06 7.65 -42.23
C ALA A 85 -3.61 7.75 -42.38
N LYS A 86 -4.20 8.94 -42.61
CA LYS A 86 -5.65 9.09 -42.84
C LYS A 86 -6.03 9.09 -44.32
N ARG A 87 -6.69 8.00 -44.76
CA ARG A 87 -7.90 7.96 -45.61
C ARG A 87 -8.45 6.52 -45.67
N VAL A 88 -9.10 6.07 -44.60
CA VAL A 88 -10.17 5.07 -44.74
C VAL A 88 -11.42 5.80 -44.30
N GLN A 89 -12.35 5.99 -45.24
CA GLN A 89 -13.62 6.65 -44.95
C GLN A 89 -14.27 5.93 -43.77
N PRO A 90 -14.84 6.68 -42.80
CA PRO A 90 -15.70 6.06 -41.81
C PRO A 90 -16.83 5.36 -42.56
N ALA A 91 -17.00 4.06 -42.35
CA ALA A 91 -18.29 3.44 -42.64
C ALA A 91 -19.35 4.25 -41.87
N PRO A 92 -20.50 4.58 -42.49
CA PRO A 92 -21.55 5.29 -41.80
C PRO A 92 -21.85 4.53 -40.51
N ALA A 93 -21.76 5.23 -39.38
CA ALA A 93 -22.19 4.67 -38.13
C ALA A 93 -23.66 4.34 -38.31
N ASN A 94 -24.01 3.05 -38.31
CA ASN A 94 -25.38 2.64 -38.04
C ASN A 94 -25.69 3.19 -36.65
N GLU A 95 -26.30 4.38 -36.59
CA GLU A 95 -26.90 4.89 -35.37
C GLU A 95 -27.89 3.82 -34.92
N PRO A 96 -27.71 3.20 -33.73
CA PRO A 96 -28.79 2.41 -33.17
C PRO A 96 -29.97 3.34 -33.02
N SER A 97 -31.10 2.92 -33.58
CA SER A 97 -32.39 3.60 -33.56
C SER A 97 -32.59 4.30 -32.21
N ARG A 98 -32.60 5.64 -32.22
CA ARG A 98 -32.97 6.49 -31.08
C ARG A 98 -34.46 6.28 -30.76
N GLY A 99 -34.76 5.15 -30.15
CA GLY A 99 -36.01 4.86 -29.48
C GLY A 99 -35.67 4.37 -28.08
N ALA A 100 -35.11 5.25 -27.25
CA ALA A 100 -34.78 4.94 -25.86
C ALA A 100 -35.49 5.90 -24.93
N ASP A 101 -36.11 5.32 -23.91
CA ASP A 101 -36.81 5.99 -22.81
C ASP A 101 -35.93 7.10 -22.18
N THR A 102 -36.34 8.36 -22.34
CA THR A 102 -35.57 9.56 -21.97
C THR A 102 -35.15 9.55 -20.49
N GLN A 103 -35.89 8.85 -19.63
CA GLN A 103 -35.60 8.76 -18.20
C GLN A 103 -34.40 7.85 -17.91
N ALA A 104 -34.28 6.71 -18.59
CA ALA A 104 -33.17 5.78 -18.38
C ALA A 104 -31.82 6.38 -18.85
N GLU A 105 -31.85 7.22 -19.89
CA GLU A 105 -30.68 7.96 -20.37
C GLU A 105 -30.24 9.03 -19.37
N LYS A 106 -31.19 9.78 -18.77
CA LYS A 106 -30.91 10.73 -17.69
C LYS A 106 -30.27 10.04 -16.48
N THR A 107 -30.82 8.92 -16.00
CA THR A 107 -30.24 8.17 -14.87
C THR A 107 -28.81 7.72 -15.14
N ARG A 108 -28.52 7.20 -16.35
CA ARG A 108 -27.15 6.81 -16.74
C ARG A 108 -26.19 7.99 -16.78
N SER A 109 -26.68 9.17 -17.17
CA SER A 109 -25.92 10.42 -17.14
C SER A 109 -25.58 10.84 -15.71
N TYR A 110 -26.55 10.85 -14.79
CA TYR A 110 -26.30 11.19 -13.38
C TYR A 110 -25.32 10.21 -12.72
N LEU A 111 -25.46 8.91 -12.97
CA LEU A 111 -24.51 7.91 -12.47
C LEU A 111 -23.10 8.13 -13.03
N TYR A 112 -22.98 8.46 -14.31
CA TYR A 112 -21.68 8.77 -14.92
C TYR A 112 -21.00 9.95 -14.23
N TRP A 113 -21.71 11.06 -14.05
CA TRP A 113 -21.16 12.25 -13.38
C TRP A 113 -20.89 12.01 -11.90
N GLY A 114 -21.73 11.22 -11.21
CA GLY A 114 -21.50 10.81 -9.82
C GLY A 114 -20.21 10.02 -9.65
N PHE A 115 -19.98 8.99 -10.46
CA PHE A 115 -18.73 8.23 -10.41
C PHE A 115 -17.51 9.04 -10.86
N LEU A 116 -17.67 9.95 -11.82
CA LEU A 116 -16.60 10.86 -12.21
C LEU A 116 -16.22 11.80 -11.07
N ALA A 117 -17.21 12.35 -10.36
CA ALA A 117 -16.99 13.18 -9.19
C ALA A 117 -16.27 12.38 -8.08
N LEU A 118 -16.67 11.13 -7.83
CA LEU A 118 -15.99 10.25 -6.86
C LEU A 118 -14.53 9.98 -7.27
N CYS A 119 -14.25 9.72 -8.56
CA CYS A 119 -12.88 9.60 -9.05
C CYS A 119 -12.06 10.86 -8.77
N PHE A 120 -12.66 12.03 -9.01
CA PHE A 120 -12.00 13.32 -8.76
C PHE A 120 -11.74 13.54 -7.27
N VAL A 121 -12.68 13.21 -6.38
CA VAL A 121 -12.51 13.32 -4.92
C VAL A 121 -11.34 12.44 -4.44
N HIS A 122 -11.29 11.17 -4.89
CA HIS A 122 -10.19 10.27 -4.56
C HIS A 122 -8.83 10.82 -5.02
N LEU A 123 -8.76 11.27 -6.27
CA LEU A 123 -7.54 11.87 -6.82
C LEU A 123 -7.18 13.18 -6.11
N ALA A 124 -8.14 14.01 -5.73
CA ALA A 124 -7.90 15.25 -5.01
C ALA A 124 -7.27 14.99 -3.64
N PHE A 125 -7.80 14.03 -2.86
CA PHE A 125 -7.18 13.63 -1.60
C PHE A 125 -5.78 13.04 -1.79
N CYS A 126 -5.55 12.27 -2.85
CA CYS A 126 -4.21 11.79 -3.17
C CYS A 126 -3.27 12.93 -3.55
N PHE A 127 -3.75 13.91 -4.31
CA PHE A 127 -2.98 15.08 -4.71
C PHE A 127 -2.55 15.92 -3.51
N ILE A 128 -3.46 16.16 -2.55
CA ILE A 128 -3.14 16.87 -1.31
C ILE A 128 -1.98 16.17 -0.58
N GLU A 129 -2.05 14.86 -0.43
CA GLU A 129 -0.96 14.09 0.19
C GLU A 129 0.35 14.24 -0.57
N VAL A 130 0.34 13.99 -1.89
CA VAL A 130 1.56 14.09 -2.72
C VAL A 130 2.15 15.49 -2.70
N PHE A 131 1.32 16.53 -2.68
CA PHE A 131 1.76 17.92 -2.81
C PHE A 131 2.29 18.53 -1.51
N TYR A 132 1.76 18.10 -0.36
CA TYR A 132 2.13 18.65 0.94
C TYR A 132 3.11 17.75 1.70
N ARG A 133 2.95 16.43 1.65
CA ARG A 133 3.71 15.49 2.50
C ARG A 133 5.14 15.27 1.97
N PRO A 134 6.18 15.41 2.82
CA PRO A 134 7.54 14.98 2.50
C PRO A 134 7.60 13.48 2.19
N VAL A 135 8.65 13.01 1.49
CA VAL A 135 8.81 11.58 1.16
C VAL A 135 8.62 10.70 2.40
N PHE A 136 7.55 9.91 2.38
CA PHE A 136 7.13 9.03 3.47
C PHE A 136 7.85 7.67 3.37
N PRO A 137 8.08 6.96 4.49
CA PRO A 137 8.74 5.64 4.49
C PRO A 137 7.97 4.53 3.76
N TRP A 138 8.49 3.30 3.66
CA TRP A 138 9.81 2.79 4.09
C TRP A 138 10.67 2.45 2.88
N ASP A 139 10.11 1.69 1.94
CA ASP A 139 10.72 1.31 0.67
C ASP A 139 11.24 2.52 -0.14
N ALA A 140 10.56 3.66 -0.06
CA ALA A 140 11.02 4.92 -0.63
C ALA A 140 12.41 5.30 -0.09
N TRP A 141 12.65 5.17 1.22
CA TRP A 141 13.93 5.46 1.85
C TRP A 141 14.94 4.32 1.71
N LEU A 142 14.48 3.08 1.65
CA LEU A 142 15.36 1.92 1.56
C LEU A 142 15.94 1.72 0.16
N ASN A 143 15.17 2.06 -0.88
CA ASN A 143 15.49 1.71 -2.25
C ASN A 143 15.36 2.88 -3.22
N TRP A 144 14.19 3.51 -3.29
CA TRP A 144 13.81 4.27 -4.48
C TRP A 144 14.22 5.75 -4.44
N MET A 145 13.71 6.49 -3.45
CA MET A 145 13.95 7.91 -3.28
C MET A 145 15.33 8.19 -2.70
N TYR A 146 15.87 7.29 -1.87
CA TYR A 146 17.26 7.38 -1.41
C TYR A 146 18.25 7.37 -2.58
N ARG A 147 18.09 6.46 -3.55
CA ARG A 147 18.90 6.44 -4.78
C ARG A 147 18.83 7.75 -5.52
N ALA A 148 17.61 8.21 -5.80
CA ALA A 148 17.38 9.44 -6.55
C ALA A 148 18.01 10.65 -5.85
N LYS A 149 17.83 10.77 -4.53
CA LYS A 149 18.40 11.85 -3.71
C LYS A 149 19.92 11.79 -3.67
N ALA A 150 20.51 10.60 -3.49
CA ALA A 150 21.95 10.42 -3.50
C ALA A 150 22.56 10.81 -4.85
N TRP A 151 21.98 10.38 -5.97
CA TRP A 151 22.43 10.75 -7.31
C TRP A 151 22.25 12.23 -7.61
N TYR A 152 21.16 12.83 -7.13
CA TYR A 152 20.91 14.25 -7.28
C TYR A 152 21.96 15.07 -6.53
N LEU A 153 22.17 14.79 -5.24
CA LEU A 153 23.07 15.55 -4.37
C LEU A 153 24.55 15.32 -4.69
N SER A 154 24.93 14.12 -5.17
CA SER A 154 26.30 13.84 -5.60
C SER A 154 26.60 14.27 -7.04
N GLY A 155 25.58 14.65 -7.81
CA GLY A 155 25.74 15.02 -9.22
C GLY A 155 26.20 13.89 -10.15
N SER A 156 26.19 12.63 -9.69
CA SER A 156 26.59 11.47 -10.48
C SER A 156 25.72 10.23 -10.24
N ILE A 157 25.52 9.42 -11.29
CA ILE A 157 24.87 8.12 -11.19
C ILE A 157 25.92 7.10 -10.73
N THR A 158 25.94 6.83 -9.42
CA THR A 158 26.84 5.83 -8.82
C THR A 158 26.11 4.51 -8.60
N ALA A 159 26.82 3.40 -8.79
CA ALA A 159 26.33 2.09 -8.37
C ALA A 159 26.23 2.05 -6.84
N MET A 160 25.36 1.19 -6.33
CA MET A 160 25.15 1.03 -4.89
C MET A 160 25.36 -0.43 -4.50
N ASP A 161 26.05 -0.64 -3.39
CA ASP A 161 26.34 -1.98 -2.87
C ASP A 161 25.23 -2.48 -1.94
N PRO A 162 25.08 -3.80 -1.77
CA PRO A 162 24.32 -4.33 -0.66
C PRO A 162 24.96 -3.91 0.67
N SER A 163 24.12 -3.68 1.69
CA SER A 163 24.55 -3.16 2.99
C SER A 163 25.69 -3.98 3.64
N ILE A 164 25.68 -5.30 3.47
CA ILE A 164 26.71 -6.20 4.04
C ILE A 164 28.06 -6.04 3.34
N GLN A 165 28.09 -5.97 2.01
CA GLN A 165 29.35 -5.81 1.26
C GLN A 165 29.94 -4.43 1.49
N TRP A 166 29.09 -3.39 1.49
CA TRP A 166 29.50 -2.04 1.87
C TRP A 166 30.14 -2.01 3.27
N ALA A 167 29.68 -2.90 4.16
CA ALA A 167 30.16 -3.01 5.52
C ALA A 167 31.33 -3.98 5.74
N THR A 168 31.82 -4.71 4.73
CA THR A 168 32.87 -5.72 4.96
C THR A 168 34.00 -5.66 3.93
N ALA A 169 33.78 -5.03 2.78
CA ALA A 169 34.76 -4.92 1.72
C ALA A 169 35.42 -3.52 1.64
N ALA A 170 36.65 -3.47 1.10
CA ALA A 170 37.26 -2.21 0.66
C ALA A 170 36.35 -1.58 -0.42
N PRO A 171 35.96 -0.31 -0.29
CA PRO A 171 34.76 0.16 -0.97
C PRO A 171 34.98 0.46 -2.45
N SER A 172 34.28 -0.28 -3.32
CA SER A 172 34.11 0.10 -4.72
C SER A 172 33.03 1.16 -4.91
N ASN A 173 31.98 1.17 -4.09
CA ASN A 173 30.88 2.13 -4.16
C ASN A 173 30.68 2.93 -2.87
N ILE A 174 30.17 4.16 -3.05
CA ILE A 174 30.03 5.15 -1.98
C ILE A 174 28.75 4.91 -1.16
N TYR A 175 27.64 4.53 -1.80
CA TYR A 175 26.33 4.37 -1.16
C TYR A 175 25.86 2.92 -1.12
N SER A 176 24.94 2.61 -0.20
CA SER A 176 24.35 1.27 -0.05
C SER A 176 22.82 1.30 0.09
N VAL A 177 22.15 0.28 -0.43
CA VAL A 177 20.70 0.08 -0.35
C VAL A 177 20.38 -1.41 -0.34
N ALA A 178 19.31 -1.82 0.35
CA ALA A 178 18.95 -3.23 0.50
C ALA A 178 18.68 -3.88 -0.87
N GLY A 179 17.80 -3.28 -1.66
CA GLY A 179 17.39 -3.78 -2.95
C GLY A 179 18.31 -3.38 -4.11
N HIS A 180 19.62 -3.25 -3.90
CA HIS A 180 20.63 -2.78 -4.89
C HIS A 180 20.45 -3.31 -6.33
N HIS A 181 20.00 -4.56 -6.48
CA HIS A 181 19.74 -5.23 -7.76
C HIS A 181 18.45 -4.76 -8.48
N TYR A 182 17.56 -4.01 -7.82
CA TYR A 182 16.33 -3.52 -8.44
C TYR A 182 16.61 -2.55 -9.60
N PRO A 183 15.77 -2.59 -10.66
CA PRO A 183 15.82 -1.64 -11.76
C PRO A 183 15.74 -0.17 -11.30
N VAL A 184 16.26 0.73 -12.15
CA VAL A 184 16.44 2.15 -11.82
C VAL A 184 15.31 3.06 -12.32
N PHE A 185 14.22 2.52 -12.88
CA PHE A 185 13.12 3.33 -13.41
C PHE A 185 12.52 4.29 -12.36
N VAL A 186 12.12 3.79 -11.19
CA VAL A 186 11.47 4.59 -10.14
C VAL A 186 12.38 5.70 -9.63
N PRO A 187 13.66 5.44 -9.26
CA PRO A 187 14.61 6.50 -8.90
C PRO A 187 14.78 7.57 -9.99
N PHE A 188 14.83 7.17 -11.26
CA PHE A 188 14.96 8.12 -12.37
C PHE A 188 13.77 9.08 -12.45
N THR A 189 12.56 8.62 -12.14
CA THR A 189 11.38 9.49 -12.13
C THR A 189 11.48 10.63 -11.12
N ALA A 190 12.06 10.37 -9.95
CA ALA A 190 12.29 11.40 -8.93
C ALA A 190 13.52 12.26 -9.27
N LEU A 191 14.56 11.65 -9.85
CA LEU A 191 15.78 12.36 -10.25
C LEU A 191 15.48 13.47 -11.26
N TRP A 192 14.79 13.18 -12.37
CA TRP A 192 14.48 14.24 -13.35
C TRP A 192 13.54 15.29 -12.77
N SER A 193 12.68 14.94 -11.81
CA SER A 193 11.82 15.90 -11.12
C SER A 193 12.63 16.86 -10.26
N GLY A 194 13.62 16.36 -9.51
CA GLY A 194 14.57 17.21 -8.79
C GLY A 194 15.35 18.15 -9.73
N VAL A 195 15.82 17.62 -10.87
CA VAL A 195 16.50 18.43 -11.90
C VAL A 195 15.57 19.49 -12.49
N ALA A 196 14.31 19.14 -12.80
CA ALA A 196 13.33 20.06 -13.35
C ALA A 196 12.87 21.15 -12.37
N LEU A 197 12.92 20.86 -11.07
CA LEU A 197 12.65 21.80 -9.98
C LEU A 197 13.86 22.71 -9.68
N GLY A 198 15.06 22.30 -10.10
CA GLY A 198 16.32 22.98 -9.75
C GLY A 198 16.78 22.73 -8.30
N GLY A 199 16.12 21.83 -7.59
CA GLY A 199 16.34 21.54 -6.18
C GLY A 199 15.69 20.22 -5.77
N TRP A 200 16.23 19.57 -4.74
CA TRP A 200 15.55 18.43 -4.12
C TRP A 200 14.49 18.94 -3.14
N VAL A 201 13.24 18.97 -3.59
CA VAL A 201 12.09 19.42 -2.79
C VAL A 201 11.26 18.20 -2.38
N GLU A 202 11.32 17.80 -1.11
CA GLU A 202 10.81 16.50 -0.62
C GLU A 202 9.34 16.22 -0.99
N ASN A 203 8.48 17.22 -1.00
CA ASN A 203 7.05 17.07 -1.31
C ASN A 203 6.71 17.27 -2.80
N LEU A 204 7.68 17.57 -3.68
CA LEU A 204 7.40 17.78 -5.12
C LEU A 204 8.17 16.80 -6.03
N VAL A 205 9.26 16.21 -5.56
CA VAL A 205 10.05 15.24 -6.34
C VAL A 205 9.25 14.02 -6.78
N SER A 206 8.18 13.68 -6.04
CA SER A 206 7.33 12.51 -6.31
C SER A 206 6.09 12.78 -7.17
N LEU A 207 5.91 14.00 -7.71
CA LEU A 207 4.77 14.38 -8.57
C LEU A 207 4.48 13.43 -9.75
N PRO A 208 5.47 12.78 -10.41
CA PRO A 208 5.18 11.79 -11.46
C PRO A 208 4.30 10.63 -10.98
N THR A 209 4.32 10.30 -9.69
CA THR A 209 3.47 9.27 -9.08
C THR A 209 1.99 9.65 -9.14
N PHE A 210 1.66 10.93 -8.93
CA PHE A 210 0.29 11.39 -9.08
C PHE A 210 -0.19 11.29 -10.53
N ALA A 211 0.66 11.67 -11.49
CA ALA A 211 0.36 11.50 -12.91
C ALA A 211 0.16 10.01 -13.28
N CYS A 212 0.88 9.08 -12.64
CA CYS A 212 0.63 7.64 -12.75
C CYS A 212 -0.78 7.26 -12.26
N GLY A 213 -1.23 7.77 -11.11
CA GLY A 213 -2.60 7.55 -10.61
C GLY A 213 -3.70 8.04 -11.56
N VAL A 214 -3.51 9.24 -12.13
CA VAL A 214 -4.44 9.80 -13.15
C VAL A 214 -4.44 8.93 -14.41
N ALA A 215 -3.26 8.51 -14.89
CA ALA A 215 -3.11 7.65 -16.05
C ALA A 215 -3.76 6.28 -15.85
N LEU A 216 -3.64 5.70 -14.66
CA LEU A 216 -4.27 4.44 -14.30
C LEU A 216 -5.80 4.51 -14.48
N ALA A 217 -6.43 5.56 -13.96
CA ALA A 217 -7.89 5.75 -14.08
C ALA A 217 -8.33 5.96 -15.53
N ILE A 218 -7.62 6.80 -16.28
CA ILE A 218 -7.93 7.07 -17.69
C ILE A 218 -7.72 5.81 -18.56
N ALA A 219 -6.66 5.04 -18.29
CA ALA A 219 -6.38 3.78 -18.96
C ALA A 219 -7.49 2.77 -18.70
N MET A 220 -7.93 2.62 -17.45
CA MET A 220 -9.03 1.71 -17.09
C MET A 220 -10.31 2.06 -17.83
N PHE A 221 -10.71 3.35 -17.83
CA PHE A 221 -11.86 3.83 -18.59
C PHE A 221 -11.73 3.47 -20.09
N GLY A 222 -10.57 3.72 -20.68
CA GLY A 222 -10.28 3.43 -22.08
C GLY A 222 -10.34 1.94 -22.43
N ILE A 223 -9.82 1.08 -21.56
CA ILE A 223 -9.83 -0.39 -21.73
C ILE A 223 -11.25 -0.92 -21.65
N CYS A 224 -12.03 -0.48 -20.67
CA CYS A 224 -13.44 -0.81 -20.53
C CYS A 224 -14.26 -0.40 -21.77
N GLN A 225 -14.06 0.82 -22.27
CA GLN A 225 -14.69 1.27 -23.52
C GLN A 225 -14.27 0.42 -24.71
N SER A 226 -12.98 0.03 -24.80
CA SER A 226 -12.49 -0.84 -25.86
C SER A 226 -13.11 -2.24 -25.79
N HIS A 227 -13.39 -2.75 -24.58
CA HIS A 227 -14.09 -4.01 -24.37
C HIS A 227 -15.56 -3.97 -24.84
N GLY A 228 -16.15 -2.77 -24.93
CA GLY A 228 -17.56 -2.55 -25.30
C GLY A 228 -18.47 -2.23 -24.12
N LEU A 229 -17.92 -1.88 -22.95
CA LEU A 229 -18.73 -1.42 -21.82
C LEU A 229 -19.33 -0.03 -22.11
N SER A 230 -20.45 0.28 -21.45
CA SER A 230 -21.06 1.60 -21.52
C SER A 230 -20.19 2.64 -20.81
N ARG A 231 -20.34 3.93 -21.17
CA ARG A 231 -19.59 5.03 -20.51
C ARG A 231 -19.73 4.99 -18.99
N THR A 232 -20.93 4.75 -18.48
CA THR A 232 -21.21 4.64 -17.04
C THR A 232 -20.49 3.45 -16.41
N ALA A 233 -20.48 2.28 -17.05
CA ALA A 233 -19.77 1.11 -16.54
C ALA A 233 -18.24 1.30 -16.58
N SER A 234 -17.72 1.98 -17.61
CA SER A 234 -16.30 2.28 -17.75
C SER A 234 -15.80 3.27 -16.70
N ILE A 235 -16.57 4.32 -16.37
CA ILE A 235 -16.19 5.24 -15.29
C ILE A 235 -16.35 4.57 -13.93
N MET A 236 -17.36 3.71 -13.76
CA MET A 236 -17.51 2.90 -12.55
C MET A 236 -16.30 1.97 -12.34
N ALA A 237 -15.76 1.35 -13.40
CA ALA A 237 -14.55 0.54 -13.29
C ALA A 237 -13.33 1.36 -12.86
N SER A 238 -13.21 2.60 -13.35
CA SER A 238 -12.13 3.52 -12.96
C SER A 238 -12.26 3.96 -11.51
N TYR A 239 -13.49 4.24 -11.08
CA TYR A 239 -13.84 4.51 -9.69
C TYR A 239 -13.51 3.33 -8.78
N LEU A 240 -13.86 2.10 -9.17
CA LEU A 240 -13.56 0.91 -8.37
C LEU A 240 -12.06 0.72 -8.19
N VAL A 241 -11.23 1.03 -9.20
CA VAL A 241 -9.76 1.00 -9.05
C VAL A 241 -9.28 2.04 -8.05
N LEU A 242 -9.73 3.29 -8.19
CA LEU A 242 -9.28 4.41 -7.35
C LEU A 242 -9.80 4.33 -5.91
N SER A 243 -10.97 3.72 -5.69
CA SER A 243 -11.56 3.54 -4.36
C SER A 243 -10.94 2.40 -3.57
N VAL A 244 -10.13 1.51 -4.18
CA VAL A 244 -9.37 0.53 -3.39
C VAL A 244 -8.44 1.27 -2.42
N PRO A 245 -8.58 1.10 -1.10
CA PRO A 245 -7.83 1.90 -0.11
C PRO A 245 -6.33 1.83 -0.30
N LEU A 246 -5.80 0.65 -0.62
CA LEU A 246 -4.37 0.44 -0.86
C LEU A 246 -3.86 1.17 -2.13
N ILE A 247 -4.68 1.27 -3.20
CA ILE A 247 -4.32 2.10 -4.37
C ILE A 247 -4.21 3.57 -3.95
N GLY A 248 -5.19 4.06 -3.19
CA GLY A 248 -5.15 5.42 -2.64
C GLY A 248 -3.93 5.68 -1.75
N ALA A 249 -3.57 4.72 -0.89
CA ALA A 249 -2.38 4.79 -0.04
C ALA A 249 -1.09 4.89 -0.85
N HIS A 250 -0.89 4.03 -1.86
CA HIS A 250 0.33 4.07 -2.68
C HIS A 250 0.44 5.28 -3.63
N ILE A 251 -0.68 5.88 -4.05
CA ILE A 251 -0.63 7.17 -4.76
C ILE A 251 -0.25 8.28 -3.78
N SER A 252 -0.78 8.25 -2.55
CA SER A 252 -0.61 9.31 -1.55
C SER A 252 0.75 9.31 -0.87
N LEU A 253 1.23 8.13 -0.48
CA LEU A 253 2.54 7.89 0.12
C LEU A 253 3.54 7.62 -1.00
N ALA A 254 3.71 8.63 -1.87
CA ALA A 254 4.46 8.51 -3.10
C ALA A 254 5.96 8.25 -2.86
N GLY A 255 6.62 7.67 -3.87
CA GLY A 255 8.01 7.19 -3.78
C GLY A 255 8.15 5.67 -3.77
N GLN A 256 7.03 4.95 -3.95
CA GLN A 256 6.97 3.49 -3.98
C GLN A 256 6.90 2.94 -5.41
N ALA A 257 7.43 1.73 -5.64
CA ALA A 257 7.37 1.07 -6.95
C ALA A 257 6.02 0.41 -7.25
N ASP A 258 5.25 0.02 -6.23
CA ASP A 258 4.09 -0.87 -6.42
C ASP A 258 2.93 -0.21 -7.20
N ILE A 259 2.74 1.12 -7.10
CA ILE A 259 1.75 1.83 -7.93
C ILE A 259 2.15 1.89 -9.41
N TRP A 260 3.46 2.01 -9.69
CA TRP A 260 3.96 1.89 -11.06
C TRP A 260 3.75 0.47 -11.59
N MET A 261 3.90 -0.54 -10.74
CA MET A 261 3.59 -1.92 -11.09
C MET A 261 2.09 -2.11 -11.36
N ALA A 262 1.18 -1.53 -10.58
CA ALA A 262 -0.26 -1.52 -10.94
C ALA A 262 -0.52 -0.85 -12.30
N GLY A 263 0.23 0.21 -12.61
CA GLY A 263 0.22 0.90 -13.90
C GLY A 263 0.70 0.05 -15.07
N PHE A 264 1.90 -0.53 -14.99
CA PHE A 264 2.47 -1.34 -16.09
C PHE A 264 1.91 -2.76 -16.11
N THR A 265 1.99 -3.48 -14.99
CA THR A 265 1.56 -4.88 -14.89
C THR A 265 0.04 -5.00 -14.88
N GLY A 266 -0.65 -4.22 -14.05
CA GLY A 266 -2.10 -4.31 -13.91
C GLY A 266 -2.85 -3.94 -15.19
N ILE A 267 -2.48 -2.82 -15.82
CA ILE A 267 -3.03 -2.44 -17.14
C ILE A 267 -2.59 -3.42 -18.23
N GLY A 268 -1.34 -3.92 -18.17
CA GLY A 268 -0.83 -4.95 -19.07
C GLY A 268 -1.73 -6.19 -19.08
N PHE A 269 -2.02 -6.75 -17.91
CA PHE A 269 -2.96 -7.87 -17.76
C PHE A 269 -4.38 -7.51 -18.15
N ALA A 270 -4.90 -6.32 -17.81
CA ALA A 270 -6.23 -5.90 -18.24
C ALA A 270 -6.36 -5.87 -19.78
N LEU A 271 -5.34 -5.39 -20.49
CA LEU A 271 -5.25 -5.43 -21.95
C LEU A 271 -5.14 -6.87 -22.49
N LEU A 272 -4.36 -7.74 -21.84
CA LEU A 272 -4.31 -9.17 -22.18
C LEU A 272 -5.69 -9.82 -22.05
N LEU A 273 -6.42 -9.58 -20.95
CA LEU A 273 -7.76 -10.12 -20.75
C LEU A 273 -8.69 -9.71 -21.90
N VAL A 274 -8.79 -8.41 -22.19
CA VAL A 274 -9.65 -7.92 -23.28
C VAL A 274 -9.20 -8.48 -24.64
N GLY A 275 -7.89 -8.46 -24.92
CA GLY A 275 -7.30 -8.94 -26.16
C GLY A 275 -7.51 -10.43 -26.39
N LEU A 276 -7.35 -11.26 -25.35
CA LEU A 276 -7.53 -12.71 -25.41
C LEU A 276 -8.99 -13.11 -25.53
N VAL A 277 -9.90 -12.41 -24.84
CA VAL A 277 -11.36 -12.62 -24.94
C VAL A 277 -11.85 -12.31 -26.36
N HIS A 278 -11.49 -11.15 -26.91
CA HIS A 278 -11.97 -10.67 -28.21
C HIS A 278 -11.06 -10.98 -29.40
N ARG A 279 -9.95 -11.72 -29.19
CA ARG A 279 -8.93 -12.04 -30.20
C ARG A 279 -8.34 -10.79 -30.89
N ARG A 280 -8.06 -9.75 -30.11
CA ARG A 280 -7.48 -8.48 -30.60
C ARG A 280 -5.98 -8.46 -30.37
N TYR A 281 -5.22 -8.84 -31.40
CA TYR A 281 -3.76 -8.93 -31.34
C TYR A 281 -3.08 -7.64 -30.85
N LEU A 282 -3.55 -6.47 -31.28
CA LEU A 282 -2.97 -5.20 -30.85
C LEU A 282 -3.04 -5.02 -29.32
N GLN A 283 -4.16 -5.39 -28.69
CA GLN A 283 -4.31 -5.31 -27.23
C GLN A 283 -3.42 -6.34 -26.53
N VAL A 284 -3.27 -7.53 -27.11
CA VAL A 284 -2.34 -8.54 -26.59
C VAL A 284 -0.90 -8.02 -26.66
N CYS A 285 -0.46 -7.49 -27.81
CA CYS A 285 0.88 -6.93 -27.98
C CYS A 285 1.15 -5.75 -27.05
N LEU A 286 0.18 -4.84 -26.87
CA LEU A 286 0.30 -3.75 -25.91
C LEU A 286 0.36 -4.26 -24.47
N GLY A 287 -0.46 -5.27 -24.13
CA GLY A 287 -0.44 -5.91 -22.82
C GLY A 287 0.92 -6.54 -22.50
N VAL A 288 1.47 -7.36 -23.41
CA VAL A 288 2.82 -7.93 -23.28
C VAL A 288 3.88 -6.82 -23.23
N GLY A 289 3.77 -5.79 -24.07
CA GLY A 289 4.70 -4.66 -24.09
C GLY A 289 4.77 -3.93 -22.75
N LEU A 290 3.62 -3.70 -22.10
CA LEU A 290 3.60 -3.10 -20.76
C LEU A 290 4.18 -4.04 -19.69
N LEU A 291 3.99 -5.36 -19.80
CA LEU A 291 4.64 -6.32 -18.88
C LEU A 291 6.16 -6.32 -19.03
N VAL A 292 6.67 -6.23 -20.27
CA VAL A 292 8.11 -6.06 -20.54
C VAL A 292 8.63 -4.78 -19.90
N MET A 293 7.90 -3.67 -20.03
CA MET A 293 8.24 -2.41 -19.35
C MET A 293 8.16 -2.55 -17.82
N GLY A 294 7.18 -3.30 -17.30
CA GLY A 294 7.03 -3.58 -15.86
C GLY A 294 8.22 -4.33 -15.26
N ALA A 295 8.87 -5.21 -16.02
CA ALA A 295 10.11 -5.88 -15.60
C ALA A 295 11.29 -4.91 -15.40
N GLN A 296 11.21 -3.69 -15.92
CA GLN A 296 12.19 -2.62 -15.69
C GLN A 296 11.79 -1.67 -14.55
N VAL A 297 10.68 -1.93 -13.87
CA VAL A 297 10.23 -1.15 -12.70
C VAL A 297 10.66 -1.85 -11.41
N LYS A 298 10.41 -3.16 -11.32
CA LYS A 298 10.68 -4.00 -10.15
C LYS A 298 11.04 -5.42 -10.62
N VAL A 299 11.82 -6.17 -9.84
CA VAL A 299 12.27 -7.53 -10.21
C VAL A 299 11.09 -8.48 -10.35
N GLU A 300 10.07 -8.34 -9.50
CA GLU A 300 8.83 -9.11 -9.56
C GLU A 300 8.08 -8.89 -10.89
N GLY A 301 8.34 -7.78 -11.59
CA GLY A 301 7.81 -7.57 -12.94
C GLY A 301 8.27 -8.62 -13.95
N ALA A 302 9.44 -9.23 -13.75
CA ALA A 302 9.88 -10.37 -14.57
C ALA A 302 9.00 -11.61 -14.33
N VAL A 303 8.63 -11.88 -13.08
CA VAL A 303 7.68 -12.97 -12.75
C VAL A 303 6.33 -12.72 -13.40
N TRP A 304 5.84 -11.48 -13.34
CA TRP A 304 4.55 -11.12 -13.96
C TRP A 304 4.57 -11.15 -15.48
N LEU A 305 5.70 -10.82 -16.11
CA LEU A 305 5.90 -11.03 -17.54
C LEU A 305 5.77 -12.51 -17.89
N LEU A 306 6.44 -13.41 -17.15
CA LEU A 306 6.33 -14.85 -17.35
C LEU A 306 4.88 -15.34 -17.14
N SER A 307 4.19 -14.87 -16.10
CA SER A 307 2.76 -15.17 -15.89
C SER A 307 1.87 -14.70 -17.04
N GLY A 308 2.12 -13.50 -17.59
CA GLY A 308 1.38 -12.96 -18.73
C GLY A 308 1.64 -13.71 -20.05
N LEU A 309 2.89 -14.15 -20.26
CA LEU A 309 3.24 -15.02 -21.39
C LEU A 309 2.59 -16.40 -21.24
N ALA A 310 2.62 -16.99 -20.03
CA ALA A 310 1.95 -18.25 -19.74
C ALA A 310 0.42 -18.16 -19.97
N LEU A 311 -0.23 -17.11 -19.44
CA LEU A 311 -1.65 -16.82 -19.71
C LEU A 311 -1.94 -16.78 -21.22
N THR A 312 -1.12 -16.04 -21.97
CA THR A 312 -1.27 -15.88 -23.41
C THR A 312 -1.11 -17.23 -24.14
N ALA A 313 -0.06 -17.99 -23.80
CA ALA A 313 0.23 -19.27 -24.40
C ALA A 313 -0.84 -20.33 -24.09
N ILE A 314 -1.29 -20.43 -22.85
CA ILE A 314 -2.33 -21.39 -22.43
C ILE A 314 -3.66 -21.10 -23.14
N VAL A 315 -4.03 -19.83 -23.28
CA VAL A 315 -5.30 -19.45 -23.93
C VAL A 315 -5.26 -19.62 -25.44
N LEU A 316 -4.14 -19.27 -26.09
CA LEU A 316 -4.01 -19.33 -27.55
C LEU A 316 -3.61 -20.71 -28.06
N MET A 317 -2.84 -21.48 -27.28
CA MET A 317 -2.25 -22.77 -27.66
C MET A 317 -2.48 -23.84 -26.57
N PRO A 318 -3.74 -24.11 -26.15
CA PRO A 318 -4.01 -24.96 -24.98
C PRO A 318 -3.50 -26.40 -25.13
N LYS A 319 -3.59 -26.98 -26.33
CA LYS A 319 -3.10 -28.35 -26.60
C LYS A 319 -1.58 -28.44 -26.47
N THR A 320 -0.87 -27.48 -27.07
CA THR A 320 0.59 -27.40 -27.01
C THR A 320 1.06 -27.20 -25.58
N MET A 321 0.39 -26.33 -24.81
CA MET A 321 0.73 -26.11 -23.39
C MET A 321 0.39 -27.29 -22.50
N SER A 322 -0.69 -28.02 -22.78
CA SER A 322 -0.99 -29.27 -22.06
C SER A 322 0.07 -30.34 -22.33
N ALA A 323 0.50 -30.48 -23.59
CA ALA A 323 1.58 -31.39 -23.96
C ALA A 323 2.92 -30.95 -23.35
N ALA A 324 3.25 -29.65 -23.39
CA ALA A 324 4.46 -29.11 -22.79
C ALA A 324 4.48 -29.31 -21.26
N ALA A 325 3.35 -29.10 -20.58
CA ALA A 325 3.21 -29.37 -19.16
C ALA A 325 3.39 -30.87 -18.85
N LEU A 326 2.77 -31.76 -19.64
CA LEU A 326 2.96 -33.20 -19.49
C LEU A 326 4.42 -33.62 -19.72
N CYS A 327 5.08 -33.06 -20.74
CA CYS A 327 6.50 -33.27 -21.00
C CYS A 327 7.37 -32.73 -19.85
N ALA A 328 7.05 -31.57 -19.28
CA ALA A 328 7.77 -31.01 -18.15
C ALA A 328 7.63 -31.88 -16.89
N VAL A 329 6.42 -32.39 -16.61
CA VAL A 329 6.17 -33.33 -15.51
C VAL A 329 6.90 -34.65 -15.75
N ALA A 330 6.87 -35.19 -16.97
CA ALA A 330 7.61 -36.40 -17.33
C ALA A 330 9.12 -36.20 -17.21
N ALA A 331 9.65 -35.06 -17.66
CA ALA A 331 11.05 -34.69 -17.54
C ALA A 331 11.48 -34.53 -16.07
N ALA A 332 10.64 -33.90 -15.24
CA ALA A 332 10.87 -33.78 -13.80
C ALA A 332 10.86 -35.16 -13.10
N ALA A 333 9.93 -36.05 -13.47
CA ALA A 333 9.88 -37.41 -12.95
C ALA A 333 11.13 -38.23 -13.36
N VAL A 334 11.57 -38.12 -14.62
CA VAL A 334 12.81 -38.74 -15.09
C VAL A 334 14.04 -38.14 -14.40
N GLY A 335 14.08 -36.81 -14.22
CA GLY A 335 15.12 -36.12 -13.45
C GLY A 335 15.21 -36.66 -12.02
N GLN A 336 14.07 -36.80 -11.34
CA GLN A 336 14.00 -37.38 -10.00
C GLN A 336 14.50 -38.83 -9.97
N ILE A 337 14.08 -39.67 -10.91
CA ILE A 337 14.49 -41.09 -10.98
C ILE A 337 15.99 -41.22 -11.31
N SER A 338 16.52 -40.34 -12.17
CA SER A 338 17.93 -40.34 -12.58
C SER A 338 18.87 -39.63 -11.60
N GLY A 339 18.35 -39.02 -10.53
CA GLY A 339 19.11 -38.18 -9.61
C GLY A 339 19.58 -36.85 -10.21
N THR A 340 19.10 -36.47 -11.40
CA THR A 340 19.41 -35.18 -12.03
C THR A 340 18.40 -34.14 -11.56
N THR A 341 18.74 -33.42 -10.50
CA THR A 341 17.88 -32.38 -9.90
C THR A 341 18.17 -30.98 -10.43
N MET A 342 19.30 -30.79 -11.13
CA MET A 342 19.74 -29.53 -11.70
C MET A 342 20.19 -29.69 -13.16
N ILE A 343 19.80 -28.73 -14.00
CA ILE A 343 20.21 -28.63 -15.40
C ILE A 343 20.78 -27.23 -15.64
N GLU A 344 21.94 -27.16 -16.29
CA GLU A 344 22.51 -25.90 -16.75
C GLU A 344 22.06 -25.62 -18.18
N LEU A 345 21.25 -24.57 -18.35
CA LEU A 345 20.76 -24.15 -19.65
C LEU A 345 21.72 -23.09 -20.23
N PRO A 346 22.26 -23.29 -21.44
CA PRO A 346 23.09 -22.29 -22.08
C PRO A 346 22.38 -20.93 -22.13
N LEU A 347 23.06 -19.86 -21.73
CA LEU A 347 22.59 -18.46 -21.66
C LEU A 347 21.49 -18.16 -20.63
N LEU A 348 20.75 -19.16 -20.18
CA LEU A 348 19.64 -19.02 -19.23
C LEU A 348 20.05 -19.35 -17.79
N GLY A 349 21.22 -19.95 -17.59
CA GLY A 349 21.73 -20.31 -16.28
C GLY A 349 21.11 -21.61 -15.75
N ARG A 350 21.22 -21.83 -14.44
CA ARG A 350 20.82 -23.08 -13.79
C ARG A 350 19.31 -23.11 -13.55
N LEU A 351 18.70 -24.25 -13.86
CA LEU A 351 17.30 -24.55 -13.57
C LEU A 351 17.23 -25.88 -12.81
N GLY A 352 16.57 -25.87 -11.65
CA GLY A 352 16.39 -27.07 -10.84
C GLY A 352 16.46 -26.77 -9.36
N PHE A 353 16.58 -27.82 -8.55
CA PHE A 353 16.72 -27.73 -7.11
C PHE A 353 17.98 -28.46 -6.66
N ASP A 354 18.62 -27.91 -5.64
CA ASP A 354 19.85 -28.45 -5.07
C ASP A 354 19.85 -28.12 -3.58
N GLU A 355 19.85 -29.18 -2.77
CA GLU A 355 19.66 -29.12 -1.31
C GLU A 355 18.49 -28.20 -0.91
N ASP A 356 18.80 -27.05 -0.31
CA ASP A 356 17.85 -26.05 0.17
C ASP A 356 17.60 -24.91 -0.83
N TYR A 357 18.03 -25.03 -2.08
CA TYR A 357 17.96 -23.94 -3.06
C TYR A 357 17.19 -24.29 -4.32
N LEU A 358 16.31 -23.38 -4.72
CA LEU A 358 15.67 -23.34 -6.02
C LEU A 358 16.45 -22.42 -6.96
N TYR A 359 16.94 -22.97 -8.07
CA TYR A 359 17.54 -22.21 -9.16
C TYR A 359 16.50 -22.01 -10.25
N ALA A 360 16.09 -20.75 -10.45
CA ALA A 360 15.05 -20.37 -11.38
C ALA A 360 15.61 -19.60 -12.59
N SER A 361 16.74 -20.08 -13.13
CA SER A 361 17.34 -19.53 -14.35
C SER A 361 17.61 -18.03 -14.21
N VAL A 362 17.04 -17.20 -15.09
CA VAL A 362 17.24 -15.74 -15.13
C VAL A 362 16.67 -15.03 -13.88
N LEU A 363 15.76 -15.67 -13.14
CA LEU A 363 15.19 -15.09 -11.92
C LEU A 363 16.15 -15.17 -10.72
N GLY A 364 17.18 -16.02 -10.80
CA GLY A 364 18.19 -16.17 -9.77
C GLY A 364 17.98 -17.42 -8.89
N ARG A 365 18.55 -17.34 -7.69
CA ARG A 365 18.59 -18.41 -6.69
C ARG A 365 17.74 -18.00 -5.50
N PHE A 366 16.92 -18.93 -5.00
CA PHE A 366 16.04 -18.71 -3.86
C PHE A 366 16.24 -19.84 -2.85
N THR A 367 16.32 -19.49 -1.56
CA THR A 367 16.30 -20.51 -0.50
C THR A 367 14.87 -21.04 -0.36
N LEU A 368 14.73 -22.37 -0.36
CA LEU A 368 13.47 -23.06 -0.15
C LEU A 368 13.09 -22.98 1.33
N GLN A 369 11.92 -22.42 1.61
CA GLN A 369 11.38 -22.31 2.97
C GLN A 369 9.86 -22.34 2.91
N THR A 370 9.23 -23.02 3.88
CA THR A 370 7.78 -23.15 3.96
C THR A 370 7.18 -22.21 5.01
N PHE A 371 6.06 -21.58 4.67
CA PHE A 371 5.33 -20.67 5.56
C PHE A 371 3.83 -21.03 5.59
N GLU A 372 3.19 -20.90 6.76
CA GLU A 372 1.75 -21.16 6.96
C GLU A 372 0.92 -19.87 6.85
N LEU A 373 0.80 -19.32 5.63
CA LEU A 373 0.22 -17.97 5.42
C LEU A 373 -1.32 -17.93 5.26
N GLY A 374 -2.00 -19.06 5.46
CA GLY A 374 -3.43 -19.19 5.13
C GLY A 374 -4.32 -18.23 5.93
N SER A 375 -4.08 -18.13 7.24
CA SER A 375 -4.76 -17.19 8.14
C SER A 375 -4.49 -15.73 7.77
N ASP A 376 -3.25 -15.43 7.39
CA ASP A 376 -2.79 -14.06 7.08
C ASP A 376 -3.45 -13.55 5.81
N TYR A 377 -3.56 -14.39 4.77
CA TYR A 377 -4.30 -14.05 3.56
C TYR A 377 -5.77 -13.82 3.86
N LEU A 378 -6.42 -14.67 4.67
CA LEU A 378 -7.82 -14.50 5.03
C LEU A 378 -8.05 -13.18 5.76
N ARG A 379 -7.20 -12.89 6.76
CA ARG A 379 -7.28 -11.68 7.57
C ARG A 379 -7.05 -10.44 6.72
N ASN A 380 -6.03 -10.44 5.87
CA ASN A 380 -5.71 -9.27 5.04
C ASN A 380 -6.71 -9.05 3.90
N PHE A 381 -7.17 -10.11 3.22
CA PHE A 381 -7.97 -9.96 2.00
C PHE A 381 -9.46 -9.79 2.28
N LEU A 382 -9.99 -10.40 3.35
CA LEU A 382 -11.43 -10.42 3.63
C LEU A 382 -11.82 -9.67 4.91
N LEU A 383 -10.95 -9.61 5.92
CA LEU A 383 -11.27 -8.97 7.21
C LEU A 383 -10.75 -7.53 7.31
N GLY A 384 -9.58 -7.27 6.71
CA GLY A 384 -8.91 -5.97 6.74
C GLY A 384 -9.57 -4.90 5.86
N GLY A 385 -9.18 -3.64 6.11
CA GLY A 385 -9.64 -2.48 5.37
C GLY A 385 -8.97 -2.25 4.01
N SER A 386 -7.89 -2.96 3.69
CA SER A 386 -7.04 -2.69 2.52
C SER A 386 -7.74 -2.81 1.16
N TRP A 387 -8.76 -3.66 1.04
CA TRP A 387 -9.31 -4.12 -0.24
C TRP A 387 -10.79 -3.84 -0.46
N HIS A 388 -11.47 -3.24 0.52
CA HIS A 388 -12.94 -3.22 0.57
C HIS A 388 -13.52 -4.63 0.34
N LEU A 389 -14.32 -4.82 -0.72
CA LEU A 389 -14.92 -6.11 -1.09
C LEU A 389 -14.28 -6.73 -2.33
N LEU A 390 -13.09 -6.25 -2.75
CA LEU A 390 -12.49 -6.68 -4.01
C LEU A 390 -12.31 -8.19 -4.06
N TRP A 391 -11.71 -8.78 -3.02
CA TRP A 391 -11.47 -10.22 -2.97
C TRP A 391 -12.76 -11.03 -2.87
N THR A 392 -13.75 -10.55 -2.13
CA THR A 392 -15.10 -11.16 -2.12
C THR A 392 -15.70 -11.16 -3.53
N ALA A 393 -15.61 -10.05 -4.25
CA ALA A 393 -16.10 -9.94 -5.63
C ALA A 393 -15.29 -10.85 -6.59
N VAL A 394 -13.98 -10.96 -6.40
CA VAL A 394 -13.11 -11.87 -7.18
C VAL A 394 -13.52 -13.32 -6.94
N LEU A 395 -13.71 -13.76 -5.69
CA LEU A 395 -14.16 -15.13 -5.38
C LEU A 395 -15.52 -15.45 -6.02
N VAL A 396 -16.47 -14.53 -5.93
CA VAL A 396 -17.78 -14.67 -6.61
C VAL A 396 -17.58 -14.74 -8.13
N SER A 397 -16.71 -13.90 -8.69
CA SER A 397 -16.39 -13.89 -10.12
C SER A 397 -15.77 -15.21 -10.58
N LEU A 398 -14.88 -15.81 -9.79
CA LEU A 398 -14.27 -17.10 -10.07
C LEU A 398 -15.29 -18.23 -10.01
N ALA A 399 -16.16 -18.23 -9.00
CA ALA A 399 -17.25 -19.19 -8.90
C ALA A 399 -18.16 -19.13 -10.15
N VAL A 400 -18.56 -17.93 -10.57
CA VAL A 400 -19.35 -17.72 -11.80
C VAL A 400 -18.58 -18.16 -13.06
N ALA A 401 -17.28 -17.89 -13.14
CA ALA A 401 -16.44 -18.33 -14.25
C ALA A 401 -16.35 -19.86 -14.32
N LEU A 402 -16.28 -20.58 -13.19
CA LEU A 402 -16.31 -22.04 -13.15
C LEU A 402 -17.63 -22.59 -13.70
N PHE A 403 -18.78 -22.01 -13.31
CA PHE A 403 -20.08 -22.41 -13.85
C PHE A 403 -20.24 -22.09 -15.34
N THR A 404 -19.49 -21.12 -15.86
CA THR A 404 -19.53 -20.69 -17.27
C THR A 404 -18.29 -21.09 -18.07
N ILE A 405 -17.52 -22.08 -17.60
CA ILE A 405 -16.21 -22.48 -18.15
C ILE A 405 -16.21 -22.83 -19.64
N ARG A 406 -17.36 -23.18 -20.23
CA ARG A 406 -17.48 -23.42 -21.68
C ARG A 406 -17.24 -22.14 -22.49
N GLN A 407 -17.46 -20.97 -21.89
CA GLN A 407 -17.24 -19.68 -22.52
C GLN A 407 -15.76 -19.32 -22.57
N ARG A 408 -15.34 -18.67 -23.65
CA ARG A 408 -13.96 -18.20 -23.81
C ARG A 408 -13.59 -17.18 -22.73
N SER A 409 -14.50 -16.27 -22.38
CA SER A 409 -14.35 -15.28 -21.30
C SER A 409 -14.01 -15.94 -19.97
N ALA A 410 -14.81 -16.92 -19.56
CA ALA A 410 -14.60 -17.68 -18.33
C ALA A 410 -13.23 -18.37 -18.30
N ARG A 411 -12.84 -19.06 -19.39
CA ARG A 411 -11.52 -19.71 -19.47
C ARG A 411 -10.37 -18.73 -19.32
N VAL A 412 -10.44 -17.58 -19.99
CA VAL A 412 -9.40 -16.55 -19.88
C VAL A 412 -9.26 -16.07 -18.43
N ILE A 413 -10.37 -15.85 -17.74
CA ILE A 413 -10.38 -15.40 -16.33
C ILE A 413 -9.83 -16.48 -15.41
N LEU A 414 -10.23 -17.73 -15.58
CA LEU A 414 -9.74 -18.85 -14.77
C LEU A 414 -8.24 -19.09 -14.96
N VAL A 415 -7.75 -19.03 -16.21
CA VAL A 415 -6.31 -19.16 -16.49
C VAL A 415 -5.56 -17.97 -15.90
N PHE A 416 -6.07 -16.75 -16.03
CA PHE A 416 -5.46 -15.58 -15.39
C PHE A 416 -5.35 -15.75 -13.87
N ALA A 417 -6.44 -16.12 -13.21
CA ALA A 417 -6.45 -16.35 -11.78
C ALA A 417 -5.50 -17.47 -11.37
N ALA A 418 -5.47 -18.58 -12.10
CA ALA A 418 -4.51 -19.66 -11.88
C ALA A 418 -3.06 -19.16 -11.99
N THR A 419 -2.71 -18.44 -13.07
CA THR A 419 -1.35 -17.92 -13.25
C THR A 419 -0.94 -16.87 -12.20
N ALA A 420 -1.88 -16.05 -11.73
CA ALA A 420 -1.62 -15.05 -10.69
C ALA A 420 -1.45 -15.71 -9.31
N VAL A 421 -2.34 -16.64 -8.95
CA VAL A 421 -2.28 -17.39 -7.68
C VAL A 421 -1.04 -18.28 -7.64
N SER A 422 -0.71 -19.00 -8.72
CA SER A 422 0.50 -19.81 -8.79
C SER A 422 1.76 -18.97 -8.58
N GLY A 423 1.82 -17.76 -9.15
CA GLY A 423 2.93 -16.84 -8.90
C GLY A 423 3.06 -16.44 -7.42
N GLN A 424 1.94 -16.10 -6.77
CA GLN A 424 1.92 -15.76 -5.34
C GLN A 424 2.35 -16.94 -4.45
N VAL A 425 1.80 -18.12 -4.72
CA VAL A 425 2.10 -19.35 -3.97
C VAL A 425 3.58 -19.71 -4.12
N LEU A 426 4.12 -19.69 -5.34
CA LEU A 426 5.53 -20.01 -5.58
C LEU A 426 6.48 -19.03 -4.87
N ILE A 427 6.16 -17.73 -4.85
CA ILE A 427 6.99 -16.72 -4.18
C ILE A 427 6.91 -16.89 -2.66
N PHE A 428 5.71 -16.96 -2.07
CA PHE A 428 5.56 -16.80 -0.62
C PHE A 428 5.47 -18.09 0.18
N PHE A 429 4.95 -19.18 -0.38
CA PHE A 429 4.80 -20.43 0.38
C PHE A 429 6.04 -21.32 0.31
N PHE A 430 6.92 -21.10 -0.67
CA PHE A 430 8.02 -22.03 -0.96
C PHE A 430 9.41 -21.37 -0.99
N THR A 431 9.52 -20.05 -0.75
CA THR A 431 10.83 -19.38 -0.69
C THR A 431 10.97 -18.49 0.54
N GLU A 432 12.22 -18.13 0.87
CA GLU A 432 12.57 -17.15 1.91
C GLU A 432 11.78 -15.83 1.84
N GLN A 433 11.24 -15.48 0.68
CA GLN A 433 10.40 -14.30 0.47
C GLN A 433 9.08 -14.37 1.25
N GLY A 434 8.66 -15.57 1.69
CA GLY A 434 7.53 -15.79 2.57
C GLY A 434 7.63 -15.07 3.92
N ALA A 435 8.84 -14.79 4.40
CA ALA A 435 9.04 -14.01 5.62
C ALA A 435 8.42 -12.60 5.53
N TRP A 436 8.46 -11.99 4.35
CA TRP A 436 7.81 -10.69 4.11
C TRP A 436 6.29 -10.80 3.95
N ALA A 437 5.75 -11.98 3.69
CA ALA A 437 4.30 -12.19 3.72
C ALA A 437 3.82 -12.44 5.16
N ASP A 438 4.61 -13.17 5.95
CA ASP A 438 4.38 -13.48 7.36
C ASP A 438 4.35 -12.21 8.23
N ASP A 439 5.30 -11.29 8.04
CA ASP A 439 5.31 -9.97 8.71
C ASP A 439 4.33 -8.94 8.10
N TRP A 440 3.52 -9.37 7.13
CA TRP A 440 2.55 -8.60 6.34
C TRP A 440 3.13 -7.48 5.48
N THR A 441 4.46 -7.39 5.31
CA THR A 441 5.10 -6.36 4.49
C THR A 441 4.69 -6.47 3.02
N ALA A 442 4.74 -7.67 2.45
CA ALA A 442 4.57 -7.93 1.02
C ALA A 442 3.21 -8.54 0.65
N ILE A 443 2.47 -9.09 1.64
CA ILE A 443 1.24 -9.89 1.42
C ILE A 443 0.17 -9.14 0.63
N ASN A 444 0.02 -7.82 0.83
CA ASN A 444 -0.92 -6.99 0.08
C ASN A 444 -0.28 -6.23 -1.11
N ARG A 445 1.04 -5.97 -1.05
CA ARG A 445 1.73 -5.16 -2.06
C ARG A 445 1.83 -5.85 -3.41
N LEU A 446 2.18 -7.14 -3.45
CA LEU A 446 2.27 -7.86 -4.72
C LEU A 446 0.90 -8.04 -5.39
N PRO A 447 -0.17 -8.41 -4.67
CA PRO A 447 -1.51 -8.47 -5.25
C PRO A 447 -2.01 -7.11 -5.79
N LEU A 448 -1.54 -5.99 -5.26
CA LEU A 448 -1.92 -4.64 -5.73
C LEU A 448 -1.58 -4.44 -7.21
N HIS A 449 -0.53 -5.09 -7.69
CA HIS A 449 -0.13 -5.04 -9.10
C HIS A 449 -1.21 -5.54 -10.06
N PHE A 450 -2.16 -6.36 -9.58
CA PHE A 450 -3.22 -6.97 -10.39
C PHE A 450 -4.56 -6.25 -10.32
N VAL A 451 -4.72 -5.21 -9.48
CA VAL A 451 -6.02 -4.55 -9.24
C VAL A 451 -6.76 -4.16 -10.52
N PRO A 452 -6.15 -3.51 -11.53
CA PRO A 452 -6.84 -3.17 -12.77
C PRO A 452 -7.35 -4.41 -13.52
N ALA A 453 -6.56 -5.48 -13.55
CA ALA A 453 -6.93 -6.73 -14.21
C ALA A 453 -8.02 -7.49 -13.45
N LEU A 454 -7.97 -7.51 -12.11
CA LEU A 454 -9.00 -8.10 -11.26
C LEU A 454 -10.35 -7.40 -11.50
N ILE A 455 -10.38 -6.07 -11.47
CA ILE A 455 -11.60 -5.30 -11.73
C ILE A 455 -12.08 -5.53 -13.17
N MET A 456 -11.19 -5.55 -14.15
CA MET A 456 -11.57 -5.88 -15.54
C MET A 456 -12.19 -7.28 -15.64
N ALA A 457 -11.66 -8.28 -14.94
CA ALA A 457 -12.20 -9.63 -14.89
C ALA A 457 -13.62 -9.67 -14.28
N LEU A 458 -13.90 -8.85 -13.25
CA LEU A 458 -15.26 -8.71 -12.70
C LEU A 458 -16.25 -8.28 -13.79
N PHE A 459 -15.92 -7.23 -14.55
CA PHE A 459 -16.80 -6.74 -15.61
C PHE A 459 -16.96 -7.71 -16.78
N ILE A 460 -15.88 -8.41 -17.17
CA ILE A 460 -15.96 -9.46 -18.20
C ILE A 460 -16.91 -10.58 -17.73
N THR A 461 -16.82 -10.99 -16.47
CA THR A 461 -17.70 -12.04 -15.88
C THR A 461 -19.15 -11.59 -15.86
N VAL A 462 -19.43 -10.36 -15.41
CA VAL A 462 -20.78 -9.78 -15.44
C VAL A 462 -21.33 -9.73 -16.87
N GLY A 463 -20.48 -9.39 -17.85
CA GLY A 463 -20.83 -9.41 -19.27
C GLY A 463 -21.14 -10.81 -19.81
N ALA A 464 -20.41 -11.83 -19.36
CA ALA A 464 -20.55 -13.24 -19.76
C ALA A 464 -21.86 -13.90 -19.27
N VAL A 465 -22.38 -13.46 -18.12
CA VAL A 465 -23.65 -13.98 -17.57
C VAL A 465 -24.87 -13.50 -18.38
N ARG A 466 -24.84 -12.28 -18.94
CA ARG A 466 -26.00 -11.68 -19.64
C ARG A 466 -26.49 -12.49 -20.87
N PRO A 467 -25.63 -12.98 -21.79
CA PRO A 467 -26.07 -13.78 -22.94
C PRO A 467 -26.53 -15.19 -22.57
N SER A 468 -26.00 -15.78 -21.49
CA SER A 468 -26.31 -17.14 -21.04
C SER A 468 -27.77 -17.31 -20.60
N LEU A 469 -28.37 -16.21 -20.12
CA LEU A 469 -29.79 -16.15 -19.78
C LEU A 469 -30.69 -15.98 -21.04
N HIS A 470 -30.15 -15.52 -22.16
CA HIS A 470 -30.89 -15.32 -23.42
C HIS A 470 -31.02 -16.60 -24.27
N SER A 471 -30.13 -17.59 -24.11
CA SER A 471 -30.21 -18.85 -24.87
C SER A 471 -31.34 -19.79 -24.42
N GLN A 472 -32.16 -19.38 -23.45
CA GLN A 472 -33.42 -20.02 -23.09
C GLN A 472 -34.61 -19.14 -23.52
N GLY A 473 -35.03 -19.24 -24.79
CA GLY A 473 -36.36 -18.81 -25.25
C GLY A 473 -36.64 -17.30 -25.39
N THR A 474 -36.63 -16.84 -26.64
CA THR A 474 -37.35 -15.73 -27.34
C THR A 474 -38.41 -14.84 -26.64
N ARG A 475 -38.28 -14.43 -25.37
CA ARG A 475 -39.11 -13.35 -24.76
C ARG A 475 -38.32 -12.37 -23.88
N VAL A 476 -37.08 -12.04 -24.26
CA VAL A 476 -36.15 -11.31 -23.38
C VAL A 476 -35.87 -9.85 -23.79
N HIS A 477 -36.25 -9.41 -24.99
CA HIS A 477 -36.05 -8.01 -25.40
C HIS A 477 -36.78 -6.96 -24.53
N GLN A 478 -37.69 -7.38 -23.64
CA GLN A 478 -38.31 -6.54 -22.60
C GLN A 478 -37.72 -6.70 -21.17
N GLN A 479 -36.79 -7.64 -20.92
CA GLN A 479 -36.37 -7.97 -19.54
C GLN A 479 -35.36 -6.99 -18.90
N ILE A 480 -34.81 -6.03 -19.66
CA ILE A 480 -33.94 -4.96 -19.10
C ILE A 480 -34.77 -3.77 -18.59
N ALA A 481 -36.07 -3.72 -18.88
CA ALA A 481 -36.96 -2.61 -18.52
C ALA A 481 -37.47 -2.60 -17.06
N GLY A 482 -36.99 -3.52 -16.20
CA GLY A 482 -37.62 -3.74 -14.89
C GLY A 482 -36.70 -3.64 -13.67
N PHE A 483 -35.77 -2.68 -13.60
CA PHE A 483 -35.12 -2.40 -12.30
C PHE A 483 -36.20 -1.93 -11.32
N ASN A 484 -36.63 -2.82 -10.44
CA ASN A 484 -37.67 -2.53 -9.48
C ASN A 484 -37.02 -2.03 -8.19
N PHE A 485 -37.02 -0.71 -8.01
CA PHE A 485 -36.45 -0.06 -6.84
C PHE A 485 -37.03 -0.59 -5.52
N ARG A 486 -38.33 -0.94 -5.48
CA ARG A 486 -38.94 -1.52 -4.27
C ARG A 486 -38.34 -2.88 -3.94
N VAL A 487 -38.15 -3.74 -4.94
CA VAL A 487 -37.54 -5.06 -4.72
C VAL A 487 -36.08 -4.92 -4.30
N PHE A 488 -35.35 -4.00 -4.91
CA PHE A 488 -34.00 -3.65 -4.46
C PHE A 488 -34.01 -3.19 -2.99
N ALA A 489 -34.84 -2.21 -2.63
CA ALA A 489 -34.93 -1.68 -1.27
C ALA A 489 -35.32 -2.76 -0.26
N TYR A 490 -36.32 -3.59 -0.55
CA TYR A 490 -36.70 -4.70 0.32
C TYR A 490 -35.60 -5.75 0.45
N THR A 491 -34.90 -6.08 -0.64
CA THR A 491 -33.80 -7.07 -0.59
C THR A 491 -32.63 -6.52 0.22
N ALA A 492 -32.24 -5.27 -0.02
CA ALA A 492 -31.19 -4.58 0.72
C ALA A 492 -31.53 -4.48 2.21
N LEU A 493 -32.75 -4.04 2.55
CA LEU A 493 -33.19 -3.91 3.95
C LEU A 493 -33.35 -5.26 4.65
N ALA A 494 -33.99 -6.25 4.01
CA ALA A 494 -34.17 -7.57 4.61
C ALA A 494 -32.82 -8.25 4.86
N SER A 495 -31.90 -8.21 3.89
CA SER A 495 -30.55 -8.75 4.09
C SER A 495 -29.77 -8.00 5.17
N LEU A 496 -29.93 -6.68 5.27
CA LEU A 496 -29.29 -5.88 6.33
C LEU A 496 -29.82 -6.25 7.71
N ILE A 497 -31.15 -6.38 7.88
CA ILE A 497 -31.79 -6.76 9.15
C ILE A 497 -31.32 -8.15 9.58
N ILE A 498 -31.30 -9.13 8.66
CA ILE A 498 -30.83 -10.48 8.96
C ILE A 498 -29.35 -10.44 9.39
N THR A 499 -28.51 -9.69 8.68
CA THR A 499 -27.09 -9.55 9.02
C THR A 499 -26.91 -8.92 10.39
N ALA A 500 -27.60 -7.82 10.68
CA ALA A 500 -27.58 -7.15 11.97
C ALA A 500 -28.05 -8.08 13.09
N GLY A 501 -29.11 -8.87 12.87
CA GLY A 501 -29.58 -9.89 13.81
C GLY A 501 -28.52 -10.96 14.09
N LEU A 502 -27.85 -11.48 13.06
CA LEU A 502 -26.78 -12.48 13.23
C LEU A 502 -25.58 -11.92 13.98
N PHE A 503 -25.14 -10.70 13.67
CA PHE A 503 -24.04 -10.05 14.39
C PHE A 503 -24.42 -9.72 15.83
N THR A 504 -25.66 -9.31 16.09
CA THR A 504 -26.16 -9.07 17.44
C THR A 504 -26.17 -10.37 18.25
N ALA A 505 -26.61 -11.48 17.64
CA ALA A 505 -26.57 -12.80 18.26
C ALA A 505 -25.12 -13.26 18.52
N PHE A 506 -24.21 -13.04 17.57
CA PHE A 506 -22.78 -13.31 17.72
C PHE A 506 -22.18 -12.54 18.90
N LEU A 507 -22.37 -11.22 18.97
CA LEU A 507 -21.90 -10.40 20.08
C LEU A 507 -22.53 -10.80 21.42
N SER A 508 -23.83 -11.14 21.43
CA SER A 508 -24.50 -11.62 22.64
C SER A 508 -23.97 -12.95 23.13
N SER A 509 -23.50 -13.84 22.24
CA SER A 509 -22.89 -15.12 22.63
C SER A 509 -21.48 -14.97 23.19
N HIS A 510 -20.82 -13.85 22.92
CA HIS A 510 -19.47 -13.53 23.42
C HIS A 510 -19.47 -12.56 24.60
N SER A 511 -20.63 -12.00 24.97
CA SER A 511 -20.74 -11.19 26.18
C SER A 511 -20.97 -12.07 27.41
N SER A 512 -20.29 -11.81 28.51
CA SER A 512 -20.46 -12.55 29.77
C SER A 512 -21.84 -12.33 30.42
N GLY A 513 -22.60 -11.31 29.99
CA GLY A 513 -23.97 -11.04 30.45
C GLY A 513 -24.04 -10.39 31.83
N SER A 514 -22.90 -9.98 32.40
CA SER A 514 -22.85 -9.34 33.71
C SER A 514 -23.41 -7.92 33.64
N ALA A 515 -24.37 -7.61 34.53
CA ALA A 515 -24.90 -6.27 34.72
C ALA A 515 -24.17 -5.59 35.89
N GLY A 516 -22.86 -5.40 35.75
CA GLY A 516 -22.05 -4.67 36.73
C GLY A 516 -22.25 -3.15 36.63
N PRO A 517 -22.27 -2.39 37.74
CA PRO A 517 -22.28 -0.93 37.70
C PRO A 517 -20.94 -0.42 37.15
N ALA A 518 -20.99 0.37 36.06
CA ALA A 518 -19.80 0.93 35.41
C ALA A 518 -18.92 1.72 36.40
N LEU A 519 -17.59 1.54 36.31
CA LEU A 519 -16.64 2.49 36.87
C LEU A 519 -16.81 3.82 36.12
N ALA A 520 -16.69 4.92 36.86
CA ALA A 520 -17.01 6.28 36.43
C ALA A 520 -16.76 6.58 34.95
N ARG A 521 -17.80 7.04 34.25
CA ARG A 521 -17.77 7.42 32.82
C ARG A 521 -17.20 8.83 32.56
N SER A 522 -16.68 9.48 33.59
CA SER A 522 -16.43 10.92 33.59
C SER A 522 -14.99 11.14 34.02
N GLY A 523 -14.18 11.81 33.19
CA GLY A 523 -12.80 12.16 33.56
C GLY A 523 -12.68 13.06 34.80
N THR A 524 -13.79 13.42 35.46
CA THR A 524 -13.85 14.01 36.81
C THR A 524 -13.18 13.17 37.90
N GLN A 525 -12.89 11.88 37.68
CA GLN A 525 -12.17 11.02 38.65
C GLN A 525 -10.71 10.76 38.30
N MET A 526 -10.26 11.17 37.11
CA MET A 526 -8.87 10.98 36.68
C MET A 526 -8.00 12.10 37.26
N ARG A 527 -6.92 11.72 37.95
CA ARG A 527 -5.89 12.62 38.45
C ARG A 527 -4.68 12.55 37.52
N LEU A 528 -4.24 13.72 37.06
CA LEU A 528 -2.98 13.83 36.34
C LEU A 528 -1.83 13.68 37.35
N MET A 529 -1.14 12.55 37.30
CA MET A 529 -0.04 12.22 38.21
C MET A 529 1.31 12.74 37.70
N VAL A 530 1.48 12.75 36.37
CA VAL A 530 2.68 13.24 35.67
C VAL A 530 2.24 14.10 34.50
N GLY A 531 2.95 15.21 34.27
CA GLY A 531 2.59 16.23 33.29
C GLY A 531 1.80 17.39 33.92
N ARG A 532 1.48 18.39 33.11
CA ARG A 532 0.63 19.52 33.50
C ARG A 532 -0.53 19.67 32.55
N GLY A 533 -1.60 20.25 33.10
CA GLY A 533 -2.86 20.33 32.41
C GLY A 533 -3.91 21.12 33.18
N ASN A 534 -4.95 21.55 32.46
CA ASN A 534 -6.08 22.27 33.02
C ASN A 534 -7.33 21.38 33.00
N ALA A 535 -7.95 21.20 34.16
CA ALA A 535 -9.31 20.68 34.28
C ALA A 535 -10.24 21.86 34.54
N PRO A 536 -11.08 22.30 33.57
CA PRO A 536 -12.04 23.36 33.79
C PRO A 536 -12.94 23.02 34.99
N THR A 537 -13.14 23.98 35.91
CA THR A 537 -13.88 23.78 37.16
C THR A 537 -15.28 23.22 36.90
N GLY A 538 -15.58 22.03 37.45
CA GLY A 538 -16.87 21.36 37.25
C GLY A 538 -17.01 20.56 35.94
N SER A 539 -15.95 20.44 35.14
CA SER A 539 -15.93 19.62 33.91
C SER A 539 -15.17 18.31 34.12
N ALA A 540 -15.58 17.27 33.38
CA ALA A 540 -14.99 15.94 33.35
C ALA A 540 -13.73 15.82 32.49
N ILE A 541 -13.21 16.93 31.98
CA ILE A 541 -12.27 16.94 30.89
C ILE A 541 -10.88 17.29 31.43
N VAL A 542 -9.90 16.43 31.17
CA VAL A 542 -8.49 16.69 31.51
C VAL A 542 -7.75 17.12 30.25
N ASN A 543 -7.41 18.41 30.16
CA ASN A 543 -6.53 18.90 29.09
C ASN A 543 -5.08 18.76 29.54
N ILE A 544 -4.29 18.02 28.78
CA ILE A 544 -2.86 17.83 28.97
C ILE A 544 -2.16 18.72 27.94
N ASP A 545 -1.44 19.73 28.43
CA ASP A 545 -0.70 20.71 27.63
C ASP A 545 0.82 20.62 27.81
N ARG A 546 1.28 19.86 28.82
CA ARG A 546 2.70 19.61 29.06
C ARG A 546 2.95 18.17 29.52
N PHE A 547 3.95 17.55 28.90
CA PHE A 547 4.48 16.25 29.28
C PHE A 547 5.76 16.46 30.09
N ASP A 548 5.86 15.78 31.24
CA ASP A 548 7.05 15.83 32.08
C ASP A 548 7.86 14.55 31.84
N GLY A 549 9.11 14.67 31.40
CA GLY A 549 9.90 13.52 30.96
C GLY A 549 9.33 12.82 29.71
N ASN A 550 8.72 13.59 28.80
CA ASN A 550 8.04 13.11 27.58
C ASN A 550 6.81 12.22 27.83
N ILE A 551 6.31 12.12 29.06
CA ILE A 551 5.07 11.38 29.36
C ILE A 551 4.09 12.23 30.15
N ALA A 552 2.81 11.86 30.05
CA ALA A 552 1.76 12.32 30.93
C ALA A 552 0.95 11.12 31.41
N ILE A 553 0.70 11.05 32.71
CA ILE A 553 0.01 9.89 33.32
C ILE A 553 -1.28 10.39 33.94
N ALA A 554 -2.41 9.86 33.47
CA ALA A 554 -3.71 10.06 34.09
C ALA A 554 -4.15 8.75 34.77
N SER A 555 -4.48 8.80 36.06
CA SER A 555 -4.85 7.64 36.87
C SER A 555 -6.16 7.87 37.61
N THR A 556 -6.96 6.82 37.82
CA THR A 556 -8.14 6.85 38.70
C THR A 556 -7.76 7.04 40.17
N GLY A 557 -6.48 6.86 40.50
CA GLY A 557 -6.03 6.66 41.88
C GLY A 557 -6.54 5.33 42.45
N PRO A 558 -6.49 5.16 43.78
CA PRO A 558 -6.88 3.93 44.44
C PRO A 558 -8.37 3.61 44.25
N ILE A 559 -8.65 2.48 43.62
CA ILE A 559 -9.98 1.90 43.45
C ILE A 559 -10.01 0.50 44.11
N SER A 560 -11.20 -0.09 44.24
CA SER A 560 -11.32 -1.48 44.69
C SER A 560 -12.51 -2.13 44.00
N ARG A 561 -12.23 -2.87 42.93
CA ARG A 561 -13.26 -3.49 42.06
C ARG A 561 -12.85 -4.89 41.63
N SER A 562 -13.82 -5.76 41.41
CA SER A 562 -13.57 -7.07 40.80
C SER A 562 -13.31 -6.88 39.31
N ALA A 563 -12.23 -7.48 38.80
CA ALA A 563 -11.90 -7.52 37.37
C ALA A 563 -13.00 -8.23 36.55
N ASP A 564 -13.67 -9.22 37.16
CA ASP A 564 -14.74 -10.03 36.54
C ASP A 564 -16.00 -9.20 36.22
N ASP A 565 -16.21 -8.11 36.95
CA ASP A 565 -17.39 -7.26 36.79
C ASP A 565 -17.21 -6.19 35.70
N SER A 566 -16.00 -5.96 35.19
CA SER A 566 -15.67 -4.80 34.35
C SER A 566 -14.51 -5.05 33.38
N ALA A 567 -14.67 -5.99 32.45
CA ALA A 567 -13.62 -6.38 31.51
C ALA A 567 -13.32 -5.36 30.39
N LEU A 568 -14.24 -4.43 30.08
CA LEU A 568 -14.10 -3.52 28.94
C LEU A 568 -13.72 -2.12 29.41
N VAL A 569 -12.52 -1.65 29.08
CA VAL A 569 -12.10 -0.28 29.35
C VAL A 569 -12.46 0.62 28.18
N HIS A 570 -13.23 1.67 28.44
CA HIS A 570 -13.57 2.71 27.50
C HIS A 570 -12.70 3.94 27.74
N LEU A 571 -12.09 4.44 26.67
CA LEU A 571 -11.31 5.67 26.66
C LEU A 571 -11.79 6.53 25.50
N ARG A 572 -12.12 7.78 25.79
CA ARG A 572 -12.37 8.81 24.79
C ARG A 572 -11.41 9.97 24.97
N ALA A 573 -10.51 10.14 24.02
CA ALA A 573 -9.55 11.23 23.98
C ALA A 573 -9.54 11.92 22.61
N SER A 574 -9.35 13.23 22.60
CA SER A 574 -9.18 14.05 21.40
C SER A 574 -7.90 14.88 21.50
N GLY A 575 -7.43 15.43 20.38
CA GLY A 575 -6.17 16.18 20.37
C GLY A 575 -5.37 16.02 19.10
N SER A 576 -4.17 16.60 19.09
CA SER A 576 -3.22 16.49 17.99
C SER A 576 -2.17 15.40 18.20
N ASN A 577 -2.09 14.81 19.40
CA ASN A 577 -1.14 13.74 19.69
C ASN A 577 -1.44 12.46 18.89
N ARG A 578 -0.39 11.80 18.40
CA ARG A 578 -0.42 10.64 17.49
C ARG A 578 0.33 9.43 18.02
N ASN A 579 0.99 9.56 19.16
CA ASN A 579 1.64 8.42 19.77
C ASN A 579 0.59 7.39 20.21
N GLU A 580 1.01 6.14 20.20
CA GLU A 580 0.30 5.07 20.90
C GLU A 580 0.13 5.46 22.36
N ILE A 581 -0.86 4.91 23.03
CA ILE A 581 -1.09 5.14 24.46
C ILE A 581 -0.92 3.81 25.18
N THR A 582 -0.55 3.85 26.45
CA THR A 582 -0.43 2.64 27.26
C THR A 582 -1.49 2.67 28.34
N LEU A 583 -2.42 1.72 28.31
CA LEU A 583 -3.32 1.48 29.41
C LEU A 583 -2.60 0.65 30.46
N PHE A 584 -2.77 0.98 31.74
CA PHE A 584 -2.16 0.23 32.83
C PHE A 584 -3.14 -0.02 33.97
N TRP A 585 -2.92 -1.10 34.69
CA TRP A 585 -3.68 -1.44 35.89
C TRP A 585 -2.80 -2.12 36.94
N ARG A 586 -3.23 -2.06 38.20
CA ARG A 586 -2.58 -2.76 39.31
C ARG A 586 -3.50 -3.77 39.96
N ASP A 587 -2.96 -4.94 40.26
CA ASP A 587 -3.63 -5.91 41.13
C ASP A 587 -3.56 -5.44 42.59
N ALA A 588 -4.66 -5.56 43.33
CA ALA A 588 -4.74 -5.18 44.73
C ALA A 588 -3.98 -6.15 45.65
N THR A 589 -3.70 -7.36 45.19
CA THR A 589 -3.09 -8.43 45.98
C THR A 589 -1.57 -8.41 45.92
N SER A 590 -1.03 -8.41 44.70
CA SER A 590 0.41 -8.40 44.40
C SER A 590 1.00 -7.00 44.28
N ASN A 591 0.17 -5.98 44.02
CA ASN A 591 0.59 -4.62 43.64
C ASN A 591 1.45 -4.57 42.35
N GLU A 592 1.43 -5.65 41.57
CA GLU A 592 2.10 -5.73 40.28
C GLU A 592 1.40 -4.82 39.25
N LEU A 593 2.20 -4.19 38.39
CA LEU A 593 1.74 -3.27 37.35
C LEU A 593 1.69 -4.03 36.02
N PHE A 594 0.51 -4.06 35.42
CA PHE A 594 0.28 -4.59 34.10
C PHE A 594 -0.04 -3.47 33.14
N SER A 595 0.27 -3.65 31.86
CA SER A 595 -0.04 -2.66 30.84
C SER A 595 -0.23 -3.27 29.45
N THR A 596 -1.03 -2.60 28.64
CA THR A 596 -1.25 -2.94 27.22
C THR A 596 -1.22 -1.68 26.37
N LYS A 597 -0.79 -1.79 25.11
CA LYS A 597 -0.58 -0.66 24.21
C LYS A 597 -1.72 -0.54 23.20
N GLU A 598 -2.21 0.68 23.04
CA GLU A 598 -3.31 1.00 22.14
C GLU A 598 -2.89 1.99 21.06
N PRO A 599 -3.52 1.95 19.87
CA PRO A 599 -3.06 2.67 18.68
C PRO A 599 -3.12 4.20 18.75
N GLY A 600 -3.61 4.79 19.84
CA GLY A 600 -3.57 6.23 20.09
C GLY A 600 -4.88 6.80 20.64
N ILE A 601 -5.05 8.12 20.51
CA ILE A 601 -6.23 8.85 20.98
C ILE A 601 -7.43 8.71 20.03
N GLY A 602 -8.63 8.62 20.62
CA GLY A 602 -9.92 8.60 19.93
C GLY A 602 -10.97 7.96 20.85
N ASP A 603 -12.01 7.37 20.28
CA ASP A 603 -13.05 6.60 20.99
C ASP A 603 -12.68 5.10 20.94
N VAL A 604 -12.05 4.58 21.99
CA VAL A 604 -11.44 3.24 22.07
C VAL A 604 -12.12 2.41 23.16
N TYR A 605 -12.40 1.14 22.83
CA TYR A 605 -12.78 0.11 23.80
C TYR A 605 -11.74 -1.00 23.78
N VAL A 606 -11.19 -1.33 24.95
CA VAL A 606 -10.17 -2.36 25.14
C VAL A 606 -10.73 -3.48 25.99
N ASP A 607 -10.60 -4.71 25.51
CA ASP A 607 -11.03 -5.90 26.22
C ASP A 607 -9.88 -6.48 27.03
N LEU A 608 -9.87 -6.21 28.33
CA LEU A 608 -8.83 -6.69 29.22
C LEU A 608 -9.07 -8.14 29.67
N SER A 609 -10.20 -8.78 29.34
CA SER A 609 -10.47 -10.16 29.78
C SER A 609 -9.46 -11.19 29.27
N SER A 610 -8.81 -10.91 28.14
CA SER A 610 -7.77 -11.75 27.56
C SER A 610 -6.34 -11.34 27.97
N GLU A 611 -6.18 -10.24 28.69
CA GLU A 611 -4.86 -9.73 29.07
C GLU A 611 -4.29 -10.49 30.27
N PRO A 612 -3.00 -10.86 30.23
CA PRO A 612 -2.33 -11.45 31.39
C PRO A 612 -2.39 -10.51 32.59
N GLY A 613 -2.85 -11.00 33.74
CA GLY A 613 -2.94 -10.21 34.97
C GLY A 613 -4.24 -9.43 35.14
N TRP A 614 -5.20 -9.54 34.21
CA TRP A 614 -6.57 -9.06 34.45
C TRP A 614 -7.38 -10.12 35.20
N GLY A 615 -7.49 -9.96 36.52
CA GLY A 615 -8.23 -10.88 37.39
C GLY A 615 -8.25 -10.40 38.83
N GLY A 616 -9.12 -10.97 39.67
CA GLY A 616 -9.17 -10.63 41.10
C GLY A 616 -9.64 -9.20 41.36
N ARG A 617 -9.00 -8.48 42.30
CA ARG A 617 -9.38 -7.09 42.64
C ARG A 617 -8.37 -6.11 42.04
N VAL A 618 -8.85 -5.15 41.27
CA VAL A 618 -8.03 -4.06 40.71
C VAL A 618 -7.95 -2.90 41.71
N SER A 619 -6.73 -2.41 41.95
CA SER A 619 -6.42 -1.32 42.89
C SER A 619 -6.17 0.02 42.21
N GLU A 620 -5.77 0.04 40.94
CA GLU A 620 -5.52 1.25 40.16
C GLU A 620 -5.75 0.97 38.68
N LEU A 621 -6.27 1.96 37.94
CA LEU A 621 -6.39 1.93 36.49
C LEU A 621 -5.98 3.30 35.93
N GLY A 622 -5.25 3.33 34.82
CA GLY A 622 -4.85 4.58 34.21
C GLY A 622 -4.36 4.45 32.77
N VAL A 623 -3.93 5.58 32.24
CA VAL A 623 -3.40 5.72 30.89
C VAL A 623 -2.14 6.58 30.90
N ILE A 624 -1.15 6.14 30.13
CA ILE A 624 0.10 6.86 29.85
C ILE A 624 0.01 7.38 28.42
N PHE A 625 0.23 8.68 28.30
CA PHE A 625 0.37 9.37 27.02
C PHE A 625 1.84 9.73 26.80
N TYR A 626 2.32 9.57 25.57
CA TYR A 626 3.70 9.90 25.19
C TYR A 626 3.72 11.17 24.33
N ASP A 627 4.64 12.08 24.64
CA ASP A 627 4.76 13.39 24.00
C ASP A 627 5.17 13.28 22.52
N ASP A 628 4.45 13.95 21.63
CA ASP A 628 4.85 14.20 20.24
C ASP A 628 4.83 15.70 19.89
N GLY A 629 4.71 16.55 20.91
CA GLY A 629 4.46 17.98 20.81
C GLY A 629 2.99 18.35 20.59
N GLY A 630 2.08 17.38 20.54
CA GLY A 630 0.64 17.56 20.42
C GLY A 630 -0.07 17.70 21.77
N SER A 631 -1.28 18.28 21.76
CA SER A 631 -2.14 18.36 22.95
C SER A 631 -3.06 17.16 23.04
N ILE A 632 -3.48 16.84 24.26
CA ILE A 632 -4.43 15.77 24.54
C ILE A 632 -5.55 16.30 25.43
N THR A 633 -6.76 15.93 25.10
CA THR A 633 -7.96 16.21 25.87
C THR A 633 -8.62 14.87 26.17
N LEU A 634 -8.49 14.41 27.41
CA LEU A 634 -9.15 13.20 27.89
C LEU A 634 -10.59 13.56 28.29
N GLU A 635 -11.55 13.04 27.55
CA GLU A 635 -12.99 13.34 27.68
C GLU A 635 -13.68 12.31 28.59
N GLU A 636 -13.45 11.01 28.35
CA GLU A 636 -14.05 9.91 29.10
C GLU A 636 -13.01 8.81 29.35
N PHE A 637 -13.06 8.19 30.52
CA PHE A 637 -12.25 7.02 30.86
C PHE A 637 -12.95 6.21 31.95
N GLY A 638 -13.15 4.91 31.72
CA GLY A 638 -13.73 4.04 32.74
C GLY A 638 -13.86 2.59 32.28
N ALA A 639 -14.01 1.67 33.24
CA ALA A 639 -14.28 0.26 32.98
C ALA A 639 -15.78 -0.04 33.03
N GLU A 640 -16.28 -0.77 32.03
CA GLU A 640 -17.68 -1.17 31.86
C GLU A 640 -17.83 -2.70 31.91
N ALA A 641 -18.99 -3.15 32.38
CA ALA A 641 -19.36 -4.56 32.34
C ALA A 641 -19.56 -5.03 30.90
N ASP A 642 -19.17 -6.28 30.61
CA ASP A 642 -19.31 -6.88 29.29
C ASP A 642 -20.78 -7.25 29.00
N SER A 643 -21.51 -6.25 28.50
CA SER A 643 -22.90 -6.36 28.08
C SER A 643 -23.04 -6.17 26.57
N LEU A 644 -24.10 -6.75 25.98
CA LEU A 644 -24.46 -6.54 24.57
C LEU A 644 -24.52 -5.05 24.19
N SER A 645 -25.02 -4.20 25.10
CA SER A 645 -25.11 -2.76 24.86
C SER A 645 -23.74 -2.10 24.70
N VAL A 646 -22.74 -2.54 25.47
CA VAL A 646 -21.36 -2.04 25.42
C VAL A 646 -20.68 -2.58 24.16
N ARG A 647 -20.80 -3.88 23.87
CA ARG A 647 -20.25 -4.50 22.65
C ARG A 647 -20.80 -3.87 21.36
N LEU A 648 -22.08 -3.50 21.33
CA LEU A 648 -22.67 -2.75 20.21
C LEU A 648 -22.10 -1.33 20.08
N ARG A 649 -21.84 -0.63 21.20
CA ARG A 649 -21.16 0.67 21.17
C ARG A 649 -19.71 0.55 20.72
N GLN A 650 -18.97 -0.43 21.24
CA GLN A 650 -17.62 -0.79 20.80
C GLN A 650 -17.59 -1.01 19.28
N MET A 651 -18.46 -1.87 18.76
CA MET A 651 -18.54 -2.13 17.31
C MET A 651 -18.72 -0.84 16.49
N VAL A 652 -19.60 0.07 16.92
CA VAL A 652 -19.83 1.34 16.23
C VAL A 652 -18.63 2.30 16.38
N ALA A 653 -17.98 2.34 17.53
CA ALA A 653 -16.77 3.12 17.78
C ALA A 653 -15.61 2.62 16.90
N ASP A 654 -15.38 1.30 16.87
CA ASP A 654 -14.37 0.64 16.05
C ASP A 654 -14.56 0.96 14.55
N TRP A 655 -15.81 0.95 14.08
CA TRP A 655 -16.13 1.29 12.69
C TRP A 655 -15.83 2.76 12.38
N ARG A 656 -15.97 3.67 13.36
CA ARG A 656 -15.74 5.11 13.21
C ARG A 656 -14.30 5.53 13.45
N TRP A 657 -13.46 4.64 13.99
CA TRP A 657 -12.05 4.90 14.28
C TRP A 657 -11.23 5.36 13.07
N GLN A 658 -10.65 6.56 13.13
CA GLN A 658 -9.86 7.12 12.03
C GLN A 658 -8.38 6.79 12.19
N SER A 659 -7.80 6.11 11.21
CA SER A 659 -6.37 5.80 11.19
C SER A 659 -5.62 6.87 10.40
N SER A 660 -4.60 7.45 11.01
CA SER A 660 -3.64 8.32 10.32
C SER A 660 -2.61 7.49 9.55
N TRP A 661 -1.85 8.15 8.66
CA TRP A 661 -0.69 7.49 8.04
C TRP A 661 0.36 7.10 9.06
N ASP A 662 0.72 5.83 9.06
CA ASP A 662 1.77 5.23 9.86
C ASP A 662 2.69 4.38 8.96
N GLN A 663 3.69 3.75 9.57
CA GLN A 663 4.67 2.93 8.86
C GLN A 663 4.06 1.70 8.17
N ARG A 664 2.87 1.27 8.61
CA ARG A 664 2.16 0.10 8.09
C ARG A 664 1.24 0.43 6.92
N SER A 665 0.93 1.71 6.72
CA SER A 665 -0.12 2.17 5.79
C SER A 665 0.11 1.82 4.32
N VAL A 666 1.36 1.56 3.90
CA VAL A 666 1.71 1.05 2.56
C VAL A 666 1.64 -0.48 2.46
N HIS A 667 1.58 -1.18 3.59
CA HIS A 667 1.52 -2.65 3.67
C HIS A 667 0.09 -3.11 3.92
N TRP A 668 -0.63 -2.45 4.83
CA TRP A 668 -2.01 -2.78 5.14
C TRP A 668 -2.74 -1.61 5.78
N LEU A 669 -4.07 -1.61 5.68
CA LEU A 669 -4.95 -0.61 6.28
C LEU A 669 -6.01 -1.28 7.14
N ARG A 670 -6.19 -0.78 8.36
CA ARG A 670 -7.11 -1.34 9.37
C ARG A 670 -8.58 -1.30 8.94
N GLY A 671 -9.03 -0.19 8.35
CA GLY A 671 -10.45 0.00 8.03
C GLY A 671 -11.37 0.17 9.25
N GLY A 672 -10.78 0.53 10.40
CA GLY A 672 -11.40 0.62 11.73
C GLY A 672 -10.34 0.43 12.82
N LEU A 673 -10.76 0.08 14.04
CA LEU A 673 -9.83 -0.39 15.08
C LEU A 673 -9.36 -1.83 14.75
N GLY A 674 -8.08 -2.14 15.01
CA GLY A 674 -7.40 -3.33 14.48
C GLY A 674 -7.85 -4.67 15.07
N GLU A 675 -8.46 -4.66 16.26
CA GLU A 675 -8.87 -5.85 17.02
C GLU A 675 -10.38 -5.88 17.29
N SER A 676 -11.17 -5.35 16.36
CA SER A 676 -12.62 -5.40 16.50
C SER A 676 -13.12 -6.84 16.32
N PRO A 677 -13.97 -7.37 17.22
CA PRO A 677 -14.59 -8.69 17.05
C PRO A 677 -15.58 -8.73 15.87
N ALA A 678 -16.05 -7.57 15.43
CA ALA A 678 -17.00 -7.42 14.34
C ALA A 678 -16.55 -6.31 13.37
N PRO A 679 -15.47 -6.50 12.60
CA PRO A 679 -14.93 -5.46 11.73
C PRO A 679 -15.92 -5.12 10.60
N LEU A 680 -15.97 -3.83 10.22
CA LEU A 680 -16.94 -3.33 9.24
C LEU A 680 -16.89 -4.08 7.89
N PRO A 681 -15.72 -4.42 7.31
CA PRO A 681 -15.66 -5.22 6.08
C PRO A 681 -16.35 -6.58 6.23
N LEU A 682 -16.19 -7.26 7.36
CA LEU A 682 -16.82 -8.55 7.64
C LEU A 682 -18.35 -8.41 7.73
N PHE A 683 -18.85 -7.38 8.41
CA PHE A 683 -20.28 -7.08 8.48
C PHE A 683 -20.88 -6.84 7.10
N ILE A 684 -20.24 -5.98 6.29
CA ILE A 684 -20.71 -5.65 4.95
C ILE A 684 -20.59 -6.85 3.99
N MET A 685 -19.58 -7.69 4.15
CA MET A 685 -19.47 -8.96 3.42
C MET A 685 -20.62 -9.90 3.78
N GLY A 686 -20.95 -10.06 5.06
CA GLY A 686 -22.11 -10.84 5.52
C GLY A 686 -23.41 -10.35 4.90
N TRP A 687 -23.60 -9.02 4.86
CA TRP A 687 -24.74 -8.39 4.20
C TRP A 687 -24.81 -8.73 2.71
N LEU A 688 -23.69 -8.64 2.00
CA LEU A 688 -23.62 -8.98 0.58
C LEU A 688 -23.93 -10.46 0.33
N LEU A 689 -23.41 -11.38 1.14
CA LEU A 689 -23.63 -12.82 1.00
C LEU A 689 -25.10 -13.19 1.28
N ILE A 690 -25.73 -12.60 2.29
CA ILE A 690 -27.16 -12.79 2.56
C ILE A 690 -28.00 -12.21 1.41
N ALA A 691 -27.64 -11.04 0.88
CA ALA A 691 -28.30 -10.48 -0.30
C ALA A 691 -28.16 -11.40 -1.52
N ALA A 692 -27.00 -12.03 -1.72
CA ALA A 692 -26.78 -13.03 -2.76
C ALA A 692 -27.73 -14.22 -2.58
N LEU A 693 -27.82 -14.77 -1.35
CA LEU A 693 -28.71 -15.89 -1.02
C LEU A 693 -30.18 -15.55 -1.29
N LEU A 694 -30.65 -14.40 -0.83
CA LEU A 694 -32.03 -13.93 -1.09
C LEU A 694 -32.28 -13.77 -2.59
N CYS A 695 -31.33 -13.19 -3.34
CA CYS A 695 -31.45 -13.06 -4.79
C CYS A 695 -31.48 -14.42 -5.50
N LEU A 696 -30.72 -15.42 -5.04
CA LEU A 696 -30.75 -16.79 -5.58
C LEU A 696 -32.10 -17.46 -5.32
N LEU A 697 -32.66 -17.30 -4.11
CA LEU A 697 -33.99 -17.82 -3.78
C LEU A 697 -35.09 -17.16 -4.62
N LEU A 698 -34.98 -15.84 -4.84
CA LEU A 698 -35.91 -15.07 -5.66
C LEU A 698 -35.71 -15.29 -7.17
N ALA A 699 -34.50 -15.64 -7.62
CA ALA A 699 -34.19 -15.90 -9.03
C ALA A 699 -35.00 -17.06 -9.61
N ARG A 700 -35.41 -18.03 -8.77
CA ARG A 700 -36.35 -19.10 -9.14
C ARG A 700 -37.73 -18.58 -9.55
N ARG A 701 -38.09 -17.36 -9.15
CA ARG A 701 -39.42 -16.75 -9.37
C ARG A 701 -39.37 -15.47 -10.21
N ARG A 702 -38.21 -14.81 -10.36
CA ARG A 702 -38.07 -13.50 -11.02
C ARG A 702 -36.78 -13.39 -11.83
N SER A 703 -36.88 -12.84 -13.04
CA SER A 703 -35.76 -12.67 -13.98
C SER A 703 -34.73 -11.60 -13.58
N ASN A 704 -35.07 -10.68 -12.66
CA ASN A 704 -34.26 -9.46 -12.42
C ASN A 704 -33.33 -9.54 -11.20
N SER A 705 -33.22 -10.71 -10.55
CA SER A 705 -32.45 -10.89 -9.31
C SER A 705 -30.97 -10.53 -9.43
N PHE A 706 -30.34 -10.75 -10.58
CA PHE A 706 -28.94 -10.40 -10.80
C PHE A 706 -28.68 -8.89 -10.77
N ALA A 707 -29.57 -8.09 -11.40
CA ALA A 707 -29.45 -6.64 -11.39
C ALA A 707 -29.65 -6.05 -9.99
N ILE A 708 -30.56 -6.66 -9.21
CA ILE A 708 -30.78 -6.31 -7.80
C ILE A 708 -29.53 -6.62 -6.98
N PHE A 709 -28.97 -7.83 -7.11
CA PHE A 709 -27.73 -8.21 -6.42
C PHE A 709 -26.57 -7.27 -6.75
N ALA A 710 -26.36 -6.96 -8.03
CA ALA A 710 -25.30 -6.03 -8.46
C ALA A 710 -25.49 -4.61 -7.87
N ALA A 711 -26.73 -4.14 -7.74
CA ALA A 711 -27.04 -2.87 -7.09
C ALA A 711 -26.76 -2.90 -5.58
N VAL A 712 -27.07 -4.02 -4.89
CA VAL A 712 -26.71 -4.20 -3.48
C VAL A 712 -25.19 -4.27 -3.31
N ALA A 713 -24.48 -5.01 -4.16
CA ALA A 713 -23.02 -5.08 -4.15
C ALA A 713 -22.37 -3.68 -4.29
N LEU A 714 -22.91 -2.86 -5.20
CA LEU A 714 -22.45 -1.49 -5.39
C LEU A 714 -22.76 -0.61 -4.17
N LEU A 715 -23.93 -0.77 -3.53
CA LEU A 715 -24.28 -0.07 -2.29
C LEU A 715 -23.31 -0.44 -1.15
N CYS A 716 -23.04 -1.73 -0.97
CA CYS A 716 -22.08 -2.24 0.01
C CYS A 716 -20.68 -1.64 -0.21
N TRP A 717 -20.22 -1.59 -1.46
CA TRP A 717 -18.94 -0.95 -1.81
C TRP A 717 -18.94 0.54 -1.49
N LEU A 718 -19.97 1.28 -1.92
CA LEU A 718 -20.10 2.71 -1.68
C LEU A 718 -20.14 3.06 -0.20
N MET A 719 -20.69 2.20 0.66
CA MET A 719 -20.69 2.42 2.12
C MET A 719 -19.28 2.30 2.73
N LEU A 720 -18.51 1.29 2.32
CA LEU A 720 -17.12 1.16 2.75
C LEU A 720 -16.26 2.30 2.21
N ASP A 721 -16.48 2.69 0.96
CA ASP A 721 -15.77 3.80 0.33
C ASP A 721 -16.13 5.15 0.96
N ALA A 722 -17.40 5.40 1.28
CA ALA A 722 -17.82 6.61 2.00
C ALA A 722 -17.11 6.72 3.35
N ARG A 723 -17.00 5.60 4.07
CA ARG A 723 -16.25 5.56 5.33
C ARG A 723 -14.76 5.82 5.12
N TRP A 724 -14.18 5.28 4.05
CA TRP A 724 -12.79 5.54 3.68
C TRP A 724 -12.54 6.99 3.29
N LEU A 725 -13.43 7.59 2.49
CA LEU A 725 -13.37 9.01 2.12
C LEU A 725 -13.44 9.94 3.32
N LEU A 726 -14.23 9.61 4.35
CA LEU A 726 -14.22 10.36 5.62
C LEU A 726 -12.85 10.30 6.29
N ASN A 727 -12.20 9.12 6.31
CA ASN A 727 -10.84 8.98 6.83
C ASN A 727 -9.84 9.81 6.03
N ARG A 728 -9.94 9.74 4.69
CA ARG A 728 -9.10 10.50 3.76
C ARG A 728 -9.27 12.00 3.90
N GLY A 729 -10.49 12.47 4.14
CA GLY A 729 -10.77 13.88 4.39
C GLY A 729 -10.13 14.38 5.69
N ALA A 730 -10.26 13.63 6.78
CA ALA A 730 -9.58 13.93 8.04
C ALA A 730 -8.06 13.94 7.87
N GLN A 731 -7.52 12.91 7.23
CA GLN A 731 -6.09 12.80 6.94
C GLN A 731 -5.56 13.94 6.06
N ALA A 732 -6.30 14.33 5.02
CA ALA A 732 -5.91 15.44 4.15
C ALA A 732 -5.87 16.78 4.91
N ASN A 733 -6.85 17.03 5.78
CA ASN A 733 -6.86 18.21 6.64
C ASN A 733 -5.64 18.24 7.56
N LEU A 734 -5.28 17.09 8.15
CA LEU A 734 -4.07 16.96 8.98
C LEU A 734 -2.81 17.25 8.17
N THR A 735 -2.68 16.67 6.97
CA THR A 735 -1.53 16.87 6.11
C THR A 735 -1.34 18.34 5.73
N VAL A 736 -2.43 19.05 5.38
CA VAL A 736 -2.36 20.49 5.07
C VAL A 736 -1.95 21.29 6.30
N HIS A 737 -2.48 20.96 7.47
CA HIS A 737 -2.15 21.66 8.71
C HIS A 737 -0.68 21.46 9.13
N GLU A 738 -0.15 20.24 9.01
CA GLU A 738 1.22 19.89 9.42
C GLU A 738 2.29 20.40 8.43
N TYR A 739 2.02 20.31 7.13
CA TYR A 739 3.02 20.52 6.07
C TYR A 739 2.74 21.72 5.16
N ALA A 740 2.03 22.74 5.65
CA ALA A 740 1.65 23.92 4.86
C ALA A 740 2.82 24.67 4.15
N LYS A 741 4.07 24.43 4.54
CA LYS A 741 5.27 25.05 3.96
C LYS A 741 6.02 24.06 3.05
N HIS A 742 6.26 24.42 1.80
CA HIS A 742 6.88 23.57 0.77
C HIS A 742 8.40 23.29 0.93
N ASP A 743 8.95 23.45 2.13
CA ASP A 743 10.39 23.22 2.41
C ASP A 743 10.59 22.38 3.68
N GLN A 744 9.53 21.73 4.17
CA GLN A 744 9.69 20.81 5.30
C GLN A 744 10.41 19.54 4.83
N ALA A 745 11.65 19.40 5.27
CA ALA A 745 12.45 18.22 4.99
C ALA A 745 12.15 17.03 5.92
N SER A 746 11.52 17.29 7.08
CA SER A 746 11.15 16.29 8.09
C SER A 746 9.64 16.08 8.18
N LEU A 747 9.27 14.86 8.54
CA LEU A 747 7.93 14.44 8.90
C LEU A 747 7.62 14.87 10.33
N LYS A 748 6.35 15.17 10.61
CA LYS A 748 5.80 15.33 11.97
C LYS A 748 5.37 13.97 12.51
N PHE A 749 6.27 12.99 12.43
CA PHE A 749 6.02 11.60 12.80
C PHE A 749 7.33 10.90 13.17
N GLY A 750 7.30 10.04 14.19
CA GLY A 750 8.42 9.15 14.57
C GLY A 750 9.72 9.87 14.91
N ASP A 751 9.65 11.01 15.61
CA ASP A 751 10.81 11.85 15.98
C ASP A 751 11.70 12.29 14.81
N ASP A 752 11.15 12.37 13.60
CA ASP A 752 11.95 12.70 12.40
C ASP A 752 12.58 14.09 12.46
N VAL A 753 11.92 15.06 13.08
CA VAL A 753 12.48 16.42 13.29
C VAL A 753 13.75 16.36 14.16
N LEU A 754 13.72 15.56 15.23
CA LEU A 754 14.84 15.38 16.16
C LEU A 754 15.96 14.58 15.50
N THR A 755 15.60 13.49 14.83
CA THR A 755 16.52 12.67 14.02
C THR A 755 17.25 13.52 12.99
N GLN A 756 16.53 14.37 12.25
CA GLN A 756 17.12 15.28 11.29
C GLN A 756 18.09 16.26 11.93
N LYS A 757 17.74 16.84 13.09
CA LYS A 757 18.61 17.77 13.83
C LYS A 757 19.90 17.10 14.27
N ALA A 758 19.81 15.90 14.85
CA ALA A 758 20.96 15.11 15.28
C ALA A 758 21.90 14.76 14.10
N VAL A 759 21.33 14.30 12.98
CA VAL A 759 22.11 13.96 11.79
C VAL A 759 22.76 15.17 11.14
N LYS A 760 22.04 16.31 11.02
CA LYS A 760 22.63 17.55 10.48
C LYS A 760 23.80 18.02 11.33
N ARG A 761 23.70 17.92 12.67
CA ARG A 761 24.81 18.23 13.59
C ARG A 761 25.96 17.23 13.45
N ALA A 762 25.67 15.95 13.22
CA ALA A 762 26.68 14.91 13.06
C ALA A 762 27.48 15.02 11.74
N THR A 763 26.88 15.63 10.72
CA THR A 763 27.42 15.69 9.35
C THR A 763 27.92 17.08 8.94
N SER A 764 27.68 18.13 9.73
CA SER A 764 27.93 19.54 9.34
C SER A 764 29.37 19.87 8.94
N ASP A 765 30.34 19.16 9.51
CA ASP A 765 31.78 19.34 9.33
C ASP A 765 32.45 18.10 8.70
N MET A 766 31.66 17.13 8.23
CA MET A 766 32.18 15.99 7.48
C MET A 766 32.50 16.41 6.03
N PRO A 767 33.66 16.00 5.47
CA PRO A 767 33.95 16.16 4.06
C PRO A 767 32.83 15.54 3.22
N GLN A 768 32.34 16.27 2.22
CA GLN A 768 31.34 15.73 1.30
C GLN A 768 31.94 14.57 0.48
N ALA A 769 31.06 13.65 0.05
CA ALA A 769 31.43 12.42 -0.66
C ALA A 769 32.25 12.60 -1.94
N THR A 770 32.35 13.82 -2.47
CA THR A 770 33.17 14.17 -3.64
C THR A 770 34.67 14.24 -3.33
N ASN A 771 35.08 14.27 -2.06
CA ASN A 771 36.47 14.25 -1.63
C ASN A 771 36.87 12.82 -1.21
N SER A 772 37.92 12.26 -1.82
CA SER A 772 38.42 10.92 -1.47
C SER A 772 39.52 10.99 -0.40
N PRO A 773 39.49 10.11 0.63
CA PRO A 773 38.41 9.17 0.95
C PRO A 773 37.22 9.89 1.62
N ALA A 774 36.00 9.54 1.19
CA ALA A 774 34.77 10.12 1.73
C ALA A 774 34.57 9.68 3.18
N ALA A 775 34.36 10.64 4.08
CA ALA A 775 34.08 10.34 5.48
C ALA A 775 32.74 9.59 5.62
N ARG A 776 32.71 8.56 6.46
CA ARG A 776 31.58 7.65 6.63
C ARG A 776 30.94 7.80 7.98
N LEU A 777 29.61 7.78 7.99
CA LEU A 777 28.79 7.82 9.19
C LEU A 777 28.21 6.44 9.48
N LEU A 778 28.46 5.92 10.69
CA LEU A 778 27.73 4.80 11.24
C LEU A 778 26.59 5.33 12.11
N ILE A 779 25.39 4.80 11.95
CA ILE A 779 24.21 5.14 12.73
C ILE A 779 23.78 3.88 13.49
N GLY A 780 23.68 4.02 14.81
CA GLY A 780 23.18 2.98 15.71
C GLY A 780 22.18 3.56 16.73
N THR A 781 21.73 2.71 17.63
CA THR A 781 20.88 3.08 18.77
C THR A 781 21.55 2.68 20.08
N ASN A 782 21.23 3.40 21.16
CA ASN A 782 21.67 3.06 22.51
C ASN A 782 20.78 1.99 23.17
N SER A 783 19.67 1.59 22.54
CA SER A 783 18.68 0.68 23.12
C SER A 783 18.70 -0.68 22.44
N LYS A 784 18.38 -1.72 23.22
CA LYS A 784 18.06 -3.06 22.70
C LYS A 784 16.69 -3.10 22.00
N GLN A 785 15.82 -2.12 22.21
CA GLN A 785 14.57 -2.00 21.44
C GLN A 785 14.83 -1.42 20.05
N ASP A 786 14.08 -1.91 19.07
CA ASP A 786 14.28 -1.58 17.67
C ASP A 786 13.91 -0.11 17.36
N MET A 787 14.92 0.73 17.07
CA MET A 787 14.78 2.10 16.56
C MET A 787 14.98 2.20 15.05
N ARG A 788 14.71 1.12 14.30
CA ARG A 788 14.96 1.01 12.86
C ARG A 788 14.37 2.14 12.04
N PHE A 789 13.18 2.64 12.39
CA PHE A 789 12.61 3.81 11.72
C PHE A 789 13.54 5.02 11.77
N GLN A 790 13.94 5.45 12.97
CA GLN A 790 14.77 6.63 13.19
C GLN A 790 16.15 6.43 12.57
N MET A 791 16.73 5.23 12.67
CA MET A 791 18.03 4.95 12.06
C MET A 791 18.00 5.02 10.53
N LEU A 792 17.03 4.36 9.89
CA LEU A 792 16.85 4.40 8.43
C LEU A 792 16.54 5.81 7.93
N ARG A 793 15.74 6.55 8.68
CA ARG A 793 15.46 7.96 8.39
C ARG A 793 16.68 8.83 8.56
N GLY A 794 17.49 8.56 9.58
CA GLY A 794 18.77 9.22 9.80
C GLY A 794 19.73 9.02 8.63
N LYS A 795 19.80 7.80 8.09
CA LYS A 795 20.55 7.50 6.86
C LYS A 795 20.05 8.31 5.66
N TYR A 796 18.73 8.48 5.51
CA TYR A 796 18.17 9.32 4.43
C TYR A 796 18.50 10.81 4.61
N HIS A 797 18.52 11.32 5.84
CA HIS A 797 18.94 12.70 6.14
C HIS A 797 20.43 12.94 6.04
N ALA A 798 21.25 11.90 6.20
CA ALA A 798 22.70 12.02 6.13
C ALA A 798 23.19 12.37 4.72
N LEU A 799 22.41 12.07 3.68
CA LEU A 799 22.79 12.37 2.29
C LEU A 799 23.16 13.86 2.10
N PRO A 800 24.28 14.17 1.41
CA PRO A 800 25.11 13.26 0.61
C PRO A 800 26.21 12.50 1.38
N VAL A 801 26.29 12.62 2.71
CA VAL A 801 27.25 11.83 3.50
C VAL A 801 26.87 10.34 3.43
N PRO A 802 27.80 9.45 3.06
CA PRO A 802 27.57 8.01 3.08
C PRO A 802 27.31 7.54 4.51
N ALA A 803 26.17 6.89 4.71
CA ALA A 803 25.76 6.40 6.03
C ALA A 803 25.33 4.94 5.99
N HIS A 804 25.63 4.23 7.08
CA HIS A 804 25.19 2.86 7.31
C HIS A 804 24.43 2.76 8.62
N VAL A 805 23.39 1.94 8.58
CA VAL A 805 22.54 1.65 9.73
C VAL A 805 22.87 0.26 10.21
N HIS A 806 23.24 0.16 11.48
CA HIS A 806 23.50 -1.11 12.13
C HIS A 806 22.33 -1.46 13.05
N GLU A 807 21.52 -2.43 12.62
CA GLU A 807 20.30 -2.86 13.33
C GLU A 807 20.57 -3.95 14.39
N ARG A 808 21.83 -4.38 14.58
CA ARG A 808 22.19 -5.45 15.53
C ARG A 808 22.71 -4.89 16.85
N ASP A 809 23.01 -5.80 17.79
CA ASP A 809 23.61 -5.46 19.07
C ASP A 809 24.83 -4.54 18.90
N PHE A 810 24.93 -3.56 19.77
CA PHE A 810 25.96 -2.52 19.75
C PHE A 810 27.37 -3.11 19.79
N ASN A 811 27.56 -4.21 20.52
CA ASN A 811 28.84 -4.92 20.58
C ASN A 811 29.27 -5.48 19.22
N SER A 812 28.36 -5.63 18.27
CA SER A 812 28.65 -6.06 16.89
C SER A 812 28.88 -4.91 15.92
N LEU A 813 28.89 -3.65 16.38
CA LEU A 813 29.11 -2.48 15.52
C LEU A 813 30.46 -2.57 14.80
N PRO A 814 30.49 -2.32 13.48
CA PRO A 814 31.71 -2.35 12.67
C PRO A 814 32.43 -0.99 12.67
N PHE A 815 33.11 -0.66 13.78
CA PHE A 815 33.80 0.63 14.00
C PHE A 815 34.94 0.91 13.01
N GLU A 816 35.45 -0.11 12.35
CA GLU A 816 36.50 -0.04 11.33
C GLU A 816 36.03 0.62 10.02
N LEU A 817 34.72 0.67 9.78
CA LEU A 817 34.16 1.16 8.52
C LEU A 817 33.84 2.65 8.51
N ALA A 818 33.87 3.29 9.67
CA ALA A 818 33.34 4.63 9.84
C ALA A 818 34.35 5.56 10.53
N ASP A 819 34.22 6.84 10.20
CA ASP A 819 34.96 7.93 10.83
C ASP A 819 34.18 8.51 12.00
N ARG A 820 32.85 8.34 11.99
CA ARG A 820 31.96 8.78 13.06
C ARG A 820 30.87 7.76 13.35
N LEU A 821 30.51 7.65 14.62
CA LEU A 821 29.35 6.90 15.08
C LEU A 821 28.35 7.87 15.71
N LEU A 822 27.17 7.99 15.09
CA LEU A 822 26.01 8.65 15.67
C LEU A 822 25.14 7.60 16.34
N VAL A 823 24.92 7.74 17.64
CA VAL A 823 24.04 6.86 18.40
C VAL A 823 22.79 7.64 18.79
N LEU A 824 21.64 7.19 18.28
CA LEU A 824 20.34 7.75 18.63
C LEU A 824 19.88 7.19 19.96
N LYS A 825 19.36 8.05 20.84
CA LYS A 825 18.85 7.66 22.15
C LYS A 825 17.37 7.35 22.08
N GLN A 826 16.95 6.23 22.65
CA GLN A 826 15.53 5.96 22.83
C GLN A 826 14.96 6.87 23.92
N ARG A 827 13.90 7.63 23.58
CA ARG A 827 13.24 8.55 24.53
C ARG A 827 12.32 7.84 25.54
N TYR A 828 11.87 6.63 25.22
CA TYR A 828 10.88 5.88 26.01
C TYR A 828 11.38 4.48 26.36
N SER A 829 11.64 4.22 27.64
CA SER A 829 11.70 2.86 28.18
C SER A 829 10.35 2.54 28.81
N GLY A 830 9.56 1.65 28.21
CA GLY A 830 8.52 0.94 28.97
C GLY A 830 9.17 0.21 30.15
N ASP A 831 8.41 -0.01 31.23
CA ASP A 831 8.90 -0.49 32.53
C ASP A 831 10.01 -1.55 32.46
N GLY A 832 11.04 -1.34 33.28
CA GLY A 832 12.11 -2.31 33.52
C GLY A 832 13.45 -1.95 32.88
N GLY A 833 14.04 -0.82 33.28
CA GLY A 833 15.47 -0.51 33.14
C GLY A 833 16.15 -1.16 31.93
N LEU A 834 15.77 -0.77 30.72
CA LEU A 834 16.43 -1.26 29.52
C LEU A 834 17.90 -0.85 29.61
N GLU A 835 18.80 -1.81 29.44
CA GLU A 835 20.24 -1.55 29.31
C GLU A 835 20.43 -0.57 28.14
N THR A 836 20.63 0.69 28.48
CA THR A 836 21.02 1.73 27.52
C THR A 836 22.52 1.86 27.54
N ILE A 837 23.10 2.00 26.36
CA ILE A 837 24.54 2.07 26.21
C ILE A 837 24.98 3.52 26.33
N SER A 838 25.73 3.81 27.38
CA SER A 838 26.28 5.15 27.60
C SER A 838 27.37 5.48 26.57
N SER A 839 27.68 6.77 26.42
CA SER A 839 28.77 7.21 25.54
C SER A 839 30.13 6.67 26.01
N ASP A 840 30.33 6.51 27.32
CA ASP A 840 31.55 5.92 27.89
C ASP A 840 31.67 4.42 27.59
N ASP A 841 30.57 3.66 27.72
CA ASP A 841 30.53 2.25 27.34
C ASP A 841 30.84 2.08 25.85
N ALA A 842 30.27 2.94 25.02
CA ALA A 842 30.52 2.94 23.58
C ALA A 842 31.99 3.19 23.23
N ILE A 843 32.68 4.08 23.97
CA ILE A 843 34.11 4.33 23.82
C ILE A 843 34.92 3.09 24.23
N GLN A 844 34.54 2.41 25.32
CA GLN A 844 35.19 1.18 25.77
C GLN A 844 35.01 0.04 24.75
N VAL A 845 33.82 -0.10 24.17
CA VAL A 845 33.55 -1.10 23.10
C VAL A 845 34.38 -0.80 21.85
N ALA A 846 34.53 0.48 21.46
CA ALA A 846 35.41 0.84 20.35
C ALA A 846 36.88 0.50 20.65
N ALA A 847 37.34 0.78 21.88
CA ALA A 847 38.69 0.49 22.33
C ALA A 847 38.99 -1.02 22.37
N SER A 848 38.05 -1.85 22.83
CA SER A 848 38.19 -3.31 22.83
C SER A 848 38.31 -3.89 21.42
N LYS A 849 37.79 -3.17 20.42
CA LYS A 849 37.93 -3.47 18.99
C LYS A 849 39.13 -2.77 18.31
N GLY A 850 40.03 -2.16 19.08
CA GLY A 850 41.28 -1.57 18.58
C GLY A 850 41.11 -0.23 17.85
N ARG A 851 40.03 0.51 18.12
CA ARG A 851 39.76 1.85 17.57
C ARG A 851 39.70 2.87 18.72
N SER A 852 40.46 3.96 18.61
CA SER A 852 40.28 5.09 19.53
C SER A 852 38.97 5.82 19.21
N ALA A 853 38.16 6.13 20.21
CA ALA A 853 36.94 6.93 20.05
C ALA A 853 36.98 8.13 21.01
N ARG A 854 36.51 9.29 20.53
CA ARG A 854 36.35 10.50 21.35
C ARG A 854 34.93 11.01 21.24
N LEU A 855 34.32 11.32 22.39
CA LEU A 855 33.02 12.01 22.43
C LEU A 855 33.17 13.42 21.83
N ALA A 856 32.40 13.69 20.77
CA ALA A 856 32.33 15.01 20.16
C ALA A 856 31.24 15.86 20.82
N TRP A 857 30.08 15.27 21.07
CA TRP A 857 28.98 15.88 21.82
C TRP A 857 27.98 14.81 22.24
N GLU A 858 27.18 15.16 23.25
CA GLU A 858 26.07 14.37 23.75
C GLU A 858 24.93 15.30 24.16
N ASP A 859 23.70 14.90 23.85
CA ASP A 859 22.47 15.54 24.33
C ASP A 859 21.42 14.48 24.69
N GLU A 860 20.18 14.90 24.96
CA GLU A 860 19.08 14.01 25.31
C GLU A 860 18.67 13.08 24.15
N GLU A 861 18.95 13.46 22.91
CA GLU A 861 18.45 12.77 21.71
C GLU A 861 19.50 11.83 21.09
N ALA A 862 20.78 12.17 21.22
CA ALA A 862 21.86 11.40 20.62
C ALA A 862 23.23 11.71 21.26
N TYR A 863 24.22 10.90 20.91
CA TYR A 863 25.63 11.27 21.06
C TYR A 863 26.43 10.93 19.81
N LEU A 864 27.52 11.66 19.61
CA LEU A 864 28.42 11.48 18.47
C LEU A 864 29.82 11.13 18.95
N LEU A 865 30.36 10.02 18.46
CA LEU A 865 31.75 9.63 18.62
C LEU A 865 32.52 9.88 17.33
N VAL A 866 33.71 10.48 17.45
CA VAL A 866 34.70 10.56 16.36
C VAL A 866 35.68 9.41 16.54
N LEU A 867 35.83 8.60 15.50
CA LEU A 867 36.65 7.39 15.50
C LEU A 867 38.02 7.71 14.88
N GLY A 868 39.09 7.49 15.63
CA GLY A 868 40.47 7.69 15.21
C GLY A 868 41.11 6.43 14.59
N GLY A 869 42.35 6.57 14.12
CA GLY A 869 43.13 5.47 13.54
C GLY A 869 43.29 4.27 14.48
N SER A 870 43.64 3.10 13.91
CA SER A 870 43.91 1.90 14.72
C SER A 870 45.04 2.19 15.71
N SER A 871 44.82 1.91 17.00
CA SER A 871 45.82 2.09 18.06
C SER A 871 46.79 0.90 18.13
N LYS A 872 47.36 0.52 16.98
CA LYS A 872 48.45 -0.46 16.91
C LYS A 872 49.75 0.22 16.53
#